data_AF-A0A9P6T237-F1
#
_entry.id   AF-A0A9P6T237-F1
#
_cell.length_a   1.000
_cell.length_b   1.000
_cell.length_c   1.000
_cell.angle_alpha   90.00
_cell.angle_beta   90.00
_cell.angle_gamma   90.00
#
_symmetry.space_group_name_H-M   'P 1'
#
loop_
_entity.id
_entity.type
_entity.pdbx_description
1 polymer ?
#
loop_
_entity_poly.entity_id
_entity_poly.type
_entity_poly.pdbx_seq_one_letter_code
_entity_poly.pdbx_strand_id
1 'polypeptide(L)'
;MESNYIRFTALSGAKSESALCYLLEIDEAKILLDCGWNDAFDVEDLRQLKRIAKDVDACLLSHSTLHHLGALAYAKSYMGLRAQTYATFPVMDMGRLSLYDTWQSKRSTEDFTTFNLEDIDQAFEAITCLRYQQPTELAGKCKGITITASSAGHTVGGTVWKISKDTESILYAVDYNYRKDKCDAAINRGGSVLLPTDSSTRVLELAYMLDSYWMANRVRYPLILLTNFSYRTAHFATSMMEWMGDTVRSQLTDTRENPFQFKYLRLCQRLSDLEKYPGPKVVLASNLSMESGFAREVFLRLEWSKDPNNVLILTERALPGEMARYLYDEWKQGVGELESKEVGCEVQLDQILRLKIDRKVPLEGQELSDFLAAKEARLERERADAALLERSRRTLLEEENDSDDDEGSMDGDSNLADIDTLLSKSGSHDVYMKDATKSGGFFKQTQSYRMFPYVERRKKIDDYGESIVVEHFLSASSGAPLEGRDGDRGGVNGDVDASGDVRMRGEDTDGVNMGGDKDEGAEGKDKWMDPDMIHPEDNLPSKYTSEEEDVVVKCKVRYVDLEGRADESAMKMILEAVAPRKLILIHGTEEKTESLCRTYLEMPDMTREIYTPSIGEILNVSEVTNMYKINLTDALLSSLSFSTLGEYDLAYLVGQVQIPAGSTAPVLGMPMVEVEGGAEKTPGDAVDRRDQNGMAVATTTQHQQALQLQLQQKHQQQLEMLARKHRPVFVGDIKLTEFKNRVLKQAGIEAEFMGEGVLVCNGVVAIRKVDETGQILLEGSPMSNDYYQVRQLLYKQFAIL
;
A
#
# COMPACT_ATOMS: atom_id res chain seq x y z
N MET A 1 7.21 34.05 -3.58
CA MET A 1 8.18 32.96 -3.81
C MET A 1 8.31 32.29 -2.47
N GLU A 2 7.66 31.16 -2.31
CA GLU A 2 7.47 30.52 -1.01
C GLU A 2 8.39 29.30 -0.95
N SER A 3 9.19 29.22 0.10
CA SER A 3 9.80 27.95 0.52
C SER A 3 8.68 26.95 0.77
N ASN A 4 8.84 25.71 0.30
CA ASN A 4 7.87 24.66 0.57
C ASN A 4 7.65 24.54 2.08
N TYR A 5 6.40 24.65 2.48
CA TYR A 5 5.97 24.61 3.85
C TYR A 5 5.58 23.18 4.20
N ILE A 6 6.41 22.50 5.00
CA ILE A 6 6.19 21.12 5.43
C ILE A 6 5.85 21.11 6.93
N ARG A 7 4.67 20.59 7.26
CA ARG A 7 4.27 20.29 8.64
C ARG A 7 3.93 18.82 8.82
N PHE A 8 4.29 18.30 9.97
CA PHE A 8 3.94 16.96 10.40
C PHE A 8 3.14 17.02 11.70
N THR A 9 2.01 16.33 11.76
CA THR A 9 1.19 16.21 12.96
C THR A 9 0.89 14.75 13.25
N ALA A 10 1.19 14.29 14.46
CA ALA A 10 0.80 12.95 14.88
C ALA A 10 -0.60 12.95 15.48
N LEU A 11 -1.56 12.30 14.83
CA LEU A 11 -2.96 12.26 15.28
C LEU A 11 -3.16 11.15 16.32
N SER A 12 -2.49 10.02 16.10
CA SER A 12 -2.34 8.88 17.01
C SER A 12 -0.97 8.23 16.79
N GLY A 13 -0.63 7.19 17.56
CA GLY A 13 0.61 6.44 17.34
C GLY A 13 1.90 7.19 17.71
N ALA A 14 1.83 8.33 18.41
CA ALA A 14 3.00 9.03 18.93
C ALA A 14 3.20 8.74 20.42
N LYS A 15 4.46 8.49 20.83
CA LYS A 15 4.88 8.16 22.22
C LYS A 15 4.06 7.03 22.88
N SER A 16 3.38 6.23 22.07
CA SER A 16 2.51 5.14 22.45
C SER A 16 2.58 4.05 21.40
N GLU A 17 2.33 2.82 21.83
CA GLU A 17 2.15 1.67 20.94
C GLU A 17 0.70 1.64 20.41
N SER A 18 0.07 2.79 20.16
CA SER A 18 -1.30 2.88 19.61
C SER A 18 -1.30 2.81 18.07
N ALA A 19 -2.48 2.61 17.48
CA ALA A 19 -2.64 2.53 16.04
C ALA A 19 -2.16 3.80 15.31
N LEU A 20 -1.66 3.64 14.09
CA LEU A 20 -0.93 4.69 13.38
C LEU A 20 -1.87 5.58 12.57
N CYS A 21 -1.75 6.89 12.76
CA CYS A 21 -2.45 7.88 11.95
C CYS A 21 -1.72 9.22 12.04
N TYR A 22 -1.20 9.68 10.91
CA TYR A 22 -0.40 10.91 10.84
C TYR A 22 -0.88 11.83 9.72
N LEU A 23 -0.72 13.13 9.92
CA LEU A 23 -1.02 14.15 8.92
C LEU A 23 0.27 14.83 8.46
N LEU A 24 0.51 14.77 7.16
CA LEU A 24 1.59 15.47 6.47
C LEU A 24 0.98 16.60 5.62
N GLU A 25 1.34 17.83 5.95
CA GLU A 25 0.92 19.00 5.17
C GLU A 25 2.11 19.49 4.35
N ILE A 26 1.93 19.61 3.04
CA ILE A 26 2.93 20.13 2.10
C ILE A 26 2.28 21.29 1.33
N ASP A 27 2.62 22.51 1.71
CA ASP A 27 1.96 23.75 1.32
C ASP A 27 0.46 23.72 1.62
N GLU A 28 -0.40 23.69 0.58
CA GLU A 28 -1.85 23.62 0.71
C GLU A 28 -2.39 22.18 0.78
N ALA A 29 -1.55 21.18 0.48
CA ALA A 29 -1.96 19.78 0.37
C ALA A 29 -1.90 19.07 1.72
N LYS A 30 -2.98 18.39 2.11
CA LYS A 30 -3.07 17.58 3.32
C LYS A 30 -3.11 16.09 3.00
N ILE A 31 -2.05 15.37 3.34
CA ILE A 31 -1.87 13.94 3.10
C ILE A 31 -1.97 13.18 4.42
N LEU A 32 -2.92 12.27 4.52
CA LEU A 32 -3.05 11.35 5.65
C LEU A 32 -2.14 10.13 5.43
N LEU A 33 -1.23 9.87 6.36
CA LEU A 33 -0.36 8.69 6.37
C LEU A 33 -0.93 7.70 7.38
N ASP A 34 -1.42 6.58 6.85
CA ASP A 34 -2.16 5.54 7.58
C ASP A 34 -3.44 6.02 8.29
N CYS A 35 -4.38 5.09 8.42
CA CYS A 35 -5.67 5.28 9.06
C CYS A 35 -5.96 4.05 9.94
N GLY A 36 -5.08 3.83 10.91
CA GLY A 36 -5.12 2.68 11.81
C GLY A 36 -6.21 2.74 12.87
N TRP A 37 -6.59 1.57 13.39
CA TRP A 37 -7.42 1.42 14.59
C TRP A 37 -6.97 0.22 15.44
N ASN A 38 -7.63 0.00 16.56
CA ASN A 38 -7.44 -1.13 17.47
C ASN A 38 -8.64 -2.09 17.39
N ASP A 39 -8.52 -3.29 17.98
CA ASP A 39 -9.60 -4.27 17.95
C ASP A 39 -10.80 -3.85 18.83
N ALA A 40 -10.66 -2.82 19.68
CA ALA A 40 -11.75 -2.28 20.49
C ALA A 40 -12.73 -1.43 19.67
N PHE A 41 -12.30 -0.85 18.55
CA PHE A 41 -13.09 0.04 17.70
C PHE A 41 -13.77 1.20 18.46
N ASP A 42 -13.08 1.77 19.47
CA ASP A 42 -13.61 2.92 20.20
C ASP A 42 -13.53 4.19 19.32
N VAL A 43 -14.69 4.81 19.08
CA VAL A 43 -14.83 6.02 18.26
C VAL A 43 -14.11 7.21 18.91
N GLU A 44 -13.88 7.18 20.23
CA GLU A 44 -13.12 8.22 20.91
C GLU A 44 -11.67 8.31 20.45
N ASP A 45 -11.05 7.19 20.08
CA ASP A 45 -9.67 7.14 19.59
C ASP A 45 -9.50 7.94 18.29
N LEU A 46 -10.57 8.00 17.48
CA LEU A 46 -10.58 8.70 16.20
C LEU A 46 -11.01 10.17 16.31
N ARG A 47 -11.11 10.73 17.53
CA ARG A 47 -11.54 12.12 17.77
C ARG A 47 -10.69 13.15 17.01
N GLN A 48 -9.39 12.92 16.89
CA GLN A 48 -8.49 13.83 16.15
C GLN A 48 -8.73 13.74 14.64
N LEU A 49 -8.79 12.52 14.10
CA LEU A 49 -9.07 12.27 12.69
C LEU A 49 -10.41 12.87 12.27
N LYS A 50 -11.46 12.71 13.08
CA LYS A 50 -12.81 13.25 12.81
C LYS A 50 -12.82 14.77 12.59
N ARG A 51 -11.91 15.53 13.23
CA ARG A 51 -11.82 16.99 13.07
C ARG A 51 -11.25 17.40 11.71
N ILE A 52 -10.34 16.60 11.17
CA ILE A 52 -9.60 16.94 9.94
C ILE A 52 -10.08 16.17 8.71
N ALA A 53 -10.87 15.09 8.88
CA ALA A 53 -11.20 14.13 7.82
C ALA A 53 -11.75 14.78 6.53
N LYS A 54 -12.52 15.87 6.65
CA LYS A 54 -13.10 16.61 5.51
C LYS A 54 -12.07 17.44 4.73
N ASP A 55 -10.96 17.78 5.37
CA ASP A 55 -9.91 18.64 4.79
C ASP A 55 -8.78 17.83 4.16
N VAL A 56 -8.74 16.51 4.35
CA VAL A 56 -7.71 15.63 3.79
C VAL A 56 -7.91 15.49 2.29
N ASP A 57 -6.84 15.67 1.52
CA ASP A 57 -6.86 15.60 0.06
C ASP A 57 -6.44 14.22 -0.46
N ALA A 58 -5.47 13.57 0.19
CA ALA A 58 -5.00 12.23 -0.16
C ALA A 58 -4.72 11.37 1.08
N CYS A 59 -4.84 10.05 0.96
CA CYS A 59 -4.52 9.09 2.03
C CYS A 59 -3.57 8.01 1.49
N LEU A 60 -2.48 7.73 2.20
CA LEU A 60 -1.50 6.69 1.86
C LEU A 60 -1.57 5.59 2.91
N LEU A 61 -1.77 4.33 2.49
CA LEU A 61 -1.76 3.16 3.38
C LEU A 61 -0.46 2.38 3.21
N SER A 62 0.16 1.99 4.32
CA SER A 62 1.45 1.31 4.32
C SER A 62 1.34 -0.22 4.41
N HIS A 63 0.50 -0.73 5.30
CA HIS A 63 0.35 -2.17 5.57
C HIS A 63 -1.12 -2.59 5.63
N SER A 64 -1.40 -3.88 5.43
CA SER A 64 -2.76 -4.46 5.45
C SER A 64 -3.30 -4.78 6.85
N THR A 65 -2.58 -4.44 7.90
CA THR A 65 -2.98 -4.76 9.28
C THR A 65 -3.94 -3.71 9.84
N LEU A 66 -4.74 -4.10 10.83
CA LEU A 66 -5.72 -3.21 11.48
C LEU A 66 -5.08 -1.92 12.03
N HIS A 67 -3.83 -2.02 12.51
CA HIS A 67 -3.04 -0.90 13.03
C HIS A 67 -2.71 0.19 12.01
N HIS A 68 -2.85 -0.08 10.71
CA HIS A 68 -2.52 0.84 9.62
C HIS A 68 -3.73 1.27 8.80
N LEU A 69 -4.77 0.45 8.69
CA LEU A 69 -5.95 0.76 7.86
C LEU A 69 -7.31 0.50 8.52
N GLY A 70 -7.35 0.10 9.79
CA GLY A 70 -8.57 -0.34 10.47
C GLY A 70 -9.68 0.71 10.57
N ALA A 71 -9.33 2.00 10.57
CA ALA A 71 -10.29 3.10 10.64
C ALA A 71 -10.78 3.56 9.26
N LEU A 72 -10.24 3.03 8.15
CA LEU A 72 -10.54 3.51 6.80
C LEU A 72 -12.02 3.42 6.45
N ALA A 73 -12.66 2.26 6.70
CA ALA A 73 -14.08 2.04 6.39
C ALA A 73 -14.97 3.04 7.16
N TYR A 74 -14.72 3.16 8.46
CA TYR A 74 -15.46 4.07 9.32
C TYR A 74 -15.23 5.55 8.95
N ALA A 75 -13.99 5.92 8.64
CA ALA A 75 -13.63 7.28 8.28
C ALA A 75 -14.29 7.75 6.97
N LYS A 76 -14.35 6.88 5.95
CA LYS A 76 -15.00 7.19 4.67
C LYS A 76 -16.52 7.29 4.83
N SER A 77 -17.17 6.31 5.47
CA SER A 77 -18.64 6.29 5.60
C SER A 77 -19.18 7.34 6.57
N TYR A 78 -18.55 7.51 7.75
CA TYR A 78 -19.16 8.26 8.85
C TYR A 78 -18.43 9.57 9.21
N MET A 79 -17.14 9.71 8.88
CA MET A 79 -16.38 10.94 9.16
C MET A 79 -16.31 11.91 7.97
N GLY A 80 -16.72 11.46 6.78
CA GLY A 80 -16.70 12.27 5.56
C GLY A 80 -15.30 12.40 4.95
N LEU A 81 -14.43 11.41 5.13
CA LEU A 81 -13.14 11.33 4.45
C LEU A 81 -13.35 11.08 2.95
N ARG A 82 -13.23 12.13 2.13
CA ARG A 82 -13.40 12.07 0.66
C ARG A 82 -12.09 11.95 -0.12
N ALA A 83 -10.97 11.90 0.60
CA ALA A 83 -9.64 11.81 0.03
C ALA A 83 -9.47 10.56 -0.86
N GLN A 84 -8.71 10.72 -1.95
CA GLN A 84 -8.28 9.57 -2.75
C GLN A 84 -7.27 8.76 -1.93
N THR A 85 -7.51 7.46 -1.81
CA THR A 85 -6.65 6.55 -1.04
C THR A 85 -5.72 5.81 -1.99
N TYR A 86 -4.45 5.69 -1.64
CA TYR A 86 -3.44 4.98 -2.41
C TYR A 86 -2.82 3.88 -1.55
N ALA A 87 -2.71 2.69 -2.13
CA ALA A 87 -2.09 1.53 -1.51
C ALA A 87 -1.50 0.63 -2.61
N THR A 88 -0.66 -0.33 -2.24
CA THR A 88 -0.30 -1.42 -3.16
C THR A 88 -1.44 -2.41 -3.31
N PHE A 89 -1.40 -3.18 -4.40
CA PHE A 89 -2.40 -4.21 -4.67
C PHE A 89 -2.59 -5.20 -3.51
N PRO A 90 -1.53 -5.79 -2.90
CA PRO A 90 -1.74 -6.71 -1.79
C PRO A 90 -2.26 -6.02 -0.53
N VAL A 91 -1.88 -4.75 -0.28
CA VAL A 91 -2.38 -4.01 0.90
C VAL A 91 -3.89 -3.78 0.80
N MET A 92 -4.41 -3.51 -0.40
CA MET A 92 -5.85 -3.39 -0.64
C MET A 92 -6.57 -4.72 -0.37
N ASP A 93 -6.17 -5.81 -1.05
CA ASP A 93 -6.89 -7.09 -0.98
C ASP A 93 -6.77 -7.77 0.39
N MET A 94 -5.55 -7.86 0.92
CA MET A 94 -5.30 -8.44 2.24
C MET A 94 -5.86 -7.55 3.35
N GLY A 95 -5.85 -6.23 3.16
CA GLY A 95 -6.45 -5.28 4.09
C GLY A 95 -7.97 -5.45 4.18
N ARG A 96 -8.64 -5.63 3.05
CA ARG A 96 -10.08 -5.91 2.97
C ARG A 96 -10.41 -7.22 3.68
N LEU A 97 -9.61 -8.25 3.43
CA LEU A 97 -9.75 -9.56 4.06
C LEU A 97 -9.58 -9.48 5.59
N SER A 98 -8.58 -8.74 6.05
CA SER A 98 -8.31 -8.52 7.47
C SER A 98 -9.52 -7.88 8.16
N LEU A 99 -10.07 -6.80 7.58
CA LEU A 99 -11.26 -6.14 8.12
C LEU A 99 -12.52 -7.01 8.07
N TYR A 100 -12.74 -7.81 7.03
CA TYR A 100 -13.85 -8.76 7.01
C TYR A 100 -13.73 -9.81 8.11
N ASP A 101 -12.54 -10.36 8.31
CA ASP A 101 -12.32 -11.38 9.33
C ASP A 101 -12.54 -10.81 10.74
N THR A 102 -12.06 -9.59 11.01
CA THR A 102 -12.34 -8.90 12.26
C THR A 102 -13.83 -8.58 12.42
N TRP A 103 -14.50 -8.07 11.39
CA TRP A 103 -15.93 -7.79 11.41
C TRP A 103 -16.77 -9.04 11.71
N GLN A 104 -16.47 -10.15 11.03
CA GLN A 104 -17.18 -11.42 11.23
C GLN A 104 -16.90 -11.99 12.62
N SER A 105 -15.65 -11.92 13.07
CA SER A 105 -15.24 -12.35 14.42
C SER A 105 -15.98 -11.58 15.51
N LYS A 106 -16.12 -10.25 15.37
CA LYS A 106 -16.87 -9.40 16.29
C LYS A 106 -18.37 -9.72 16.25
N ARG A 107 -18.95 -9.85 15.06
CA ARG A 107 -20.38 -10.16 14.90
C ARG A 107 -20.77 -11.54 15.42
N SER A 108 -19.82 -12.47 15.53
CA SER A 108 -20.01 -13.78 16.17
C SER A 108 -20.09 -13.70 17.70
N THR A 109 -19.51 -12.66 18.32
CA THR A 109 -19.47 -12.50 19.79
C THR A 109 -20.38 -11.39 20.30
N GLU A 110 -20.53 -10.28 19.58
CA GLU A 110 -21.24 -9.07 19.99
C GLU A 110 -22.07 -8.44 18.86
N ASP A 111 -23.00 -7.54 19.23
CA ASP A 111 -23.79 -6.76 18.27
C ASP A 111 -22.95 -5.61 17.69
N PHE A 112 -22.06 -5.95 16.78
CA PHE A 112 -21.15 -4.99 16.17
C PHE A 112 -21.88 -4.11 15.15
N THR A 113 -22.06 -2.83 15.49
CA THR A 113 -22.77 -1.83 14.65
C THR A 113 -21.88 -0.67 14.19
N THR A 114 -20.57 -0.72 14.44
CA THR A 114 -19.66 0.40 14.14
C THR A 114 -19.54 0.66 12.64
N PHE A 115 -19.44 -0.40 11.84
CA PHE A 115 -19.51 -0.36 10.37
C PHE A 115 -20.03 -1.70 9.84
N ASN A 116 -20.53 -1.70 8.60
CA ASN A 116 -21.05 -2.89 7.93
C ASN A 116 -20.13 -3.34 6.78
N LEU A 117 -20.47 -4.45 6.13
CA LEU A 117 -19.71 -4.98 5.00
C LEU A 117 -19.71 -4.04 3.78
N GLU A 118 -20.81 -3.34 3.53
CA GLU A 118 -20.93 -2.38 2.43
C GLU A 118 -20.00 -1.17 2.63
N ASP A 119 -19.79 -0.73 3.87
CA ASP A 119 -18.85 0.32 4.24
C ASP A 119 -17.41 -0.10 3.91
N ILE A 120 -17.06 -1.36 4.18
CA ILE A 120 -15.75 -1.94 3.82
C ILE A 120 -15.62 -1.96 2.29
N ASP A 121 -16.62 -2.45 1.58
CA ASP A 121 -16.61 -2.55 0.11
C ASP A 121 -16.37 -1.19 -0.54
N GLN A 122 -17.19 -0.20 -0.18
CA GLN A 122 -17.08 1.16 -0.71
C GLN A 122 -15.74 1.81 -0.38
N ALA A 123 -15.20 1.55 0.81
CA ALA A 123 -13.93 2.12 1.22
C ALA A 123 -12.74 1.57 0.43
N PHE A 124 -12.74 0.26 0.16
CA PHE A 124 -11.66 -0.42 -0.55
C PHE A 124 -11.77 -0.30 -2.08
N GLU A 125 -12.98 -0.24 -2.64
CA GLU A 125 -13.19 0.05 -4.07
C GLU A 125 -12.69 1.45 -4.45
N ALA A 126 -12.69 2.38 -3.50
CA ALA A 126 -12.15 3.73 -3.69
C ALA A 126 -10.62 3.81 -3.63
N ILE A 127 -9.90 2.70 -3.42
CA ILE A 127 -8.43 2.68 -3.33
C ILE A 127 -7.81 2.60 -4.73
N THR A 128 -6.89 3.50 -5.03
CA THR A 128 -6.03 3.40 -6.21
C THR A 128 -4.84 2.50 -5.91
N CYS A 129 -4.81 1.35 -6.58
CA CYS A 129 -3.70 0.40 -6.49
C CYS A 129 -2.45 0.89 -7.23
N LEU A 130 -1.30 0.84 -6.56
CA LEU A 130 0.01 1.16 -7.12
C LEU A 130 0.93 -0.06 -7.13
N ARG A 131 1.93 -0.05 -8.01
CA ARG A 131 3.04 -1.02 -8.01
C ARG A 131 4.26 -0.46 -7.31
N TYR A 132 5.14 -1.33 -6.83
CA TYR A 132 6.44 -0.89 -6.32
C TYR A 132 7.23 -0.14 -7.40
N GLN A 133 7.96 0.88 -6.95
CA GLN A 133 8.81 1.74 -7.76
C GLN A 133 8.09 2.49 -8.88
N GLN A 134 6.75 2.51 -8.88
CA GLN A 134 5.95 3.28 -9.81
C GLN A 134 5.79 4.73 -9.29
N PRO A 135 6.38 5.74 -9.95
CA PRO A 135 6.14 7.13 -9.59
C PRO A 135 4.72 7.52 -10.02
N THR A 136 3.94 8.05 -9.08
CA THR A 136 2.55 8.45 -9.31
C THR A 136 2.36 9.90 -8.88
N GLU A 137 1.98 10.76 -9.81
CA GLU A 137 1.64 12.15 -9.50
C GLU A 137 0.25 12.25 -8.88
N LEU A 138 0.14 13.02 -7.80
CA LEU A 138 -1.13 13.27 -7.14
C LEU A 138 -1.95 14.35 -7.88
N ALA A 139 -3.27 14.22 -7.83
CA ALA A 139 -4.20 15.14 -8.47
C ALA A 139 -4.69 16.25 -7.51
N GLY A 140 -5.35 17.27 -8.06
CA GLY A 140 -6.00 18.32 -7.28
C GLY A 140 -5.01 19.26 -6.58
N LYS A 141 -5.24 19.55 -5.30
CA LYS A 141 -4.35 20.40 -4.48
C LYS A 141 -2.97 19.80 -4.25
N CYS A 142 -2.84 18.48 -4.42
CA CYS A 142 -1.58 17.76 -4.32
C CYS A 142 -0.75 17.80 -5.63
N LYS A 143 -1.11 18.64 -6.60
CA LYS A 143 -0.40 18.73 -7.88
C LYS A 143 1.07 19.08 -7.68
N GLY A 144 1.96 18.34 -8.35
CA GLY A 144 3.41 18.49 -8.21
C GLY A 144 4.02 17.61 -7.12
N ILE A 145 3.21 16.90 -6.33
CA ILE A 145 3.66 15.87 -5.40
C ILE A 145 3.64 14.52 -6.13
N THR A 146 4.79 13.84 -6.13
CA THR A 146 4.94 12.49 -6.65
C THR A 146 5.13 11.51 -5.50
N ILE A 147 4.34 10.44 -5.49
CA ILE A 147 4.49 9.34 -4.53
C ILE A 147 5.07 8.11 -5.22
N THR A 148 5.96 7.41 -4.53
CA THR A 148 6.55 6.14 -4.99
C THR A 148 6.56 5.15 -3.84
N ALA A 149 5.94 3.99 -4.03
CA ALA A 149 5.94 2.91 -3.06
C ALA A 149 7.19 2.04 -3.21
N SER A 150 7.89 1.74 -2.12
CA SER A 150 8.99 0.78 -2.04
C SER A 150 8.64 -0.35 -1.07
N SER A 151 9.21 -1.54 -1.23
CA SER A 151 8.93 -2.67 -0.33
C SER A 151 9.43 -2.39 1.10
N ALA A 152 8.57 -2.59 2.09
CA ALA A 152 8.90 -2.50 3.52
C ALA A 152 9.34 -3.84 4.12
N GLY A 153 8.99 -4.98 3.51
CA GLY A 153 9.44 -6.30 3.94
C GLY A 153 8.78 -6.89 5.21
N HIS A 154 7.86 -6.17 5.86
CA HIS A 154 7.14 -6.65 7.05
C HIS A 154 5.85 -7.41 6.73
N THR A 155 5.05 -6.89 5.80
CA THR A 155 3.84 -7.54 5.28
C THR A 155 3.94 -7.75 3.77
N VAL A 156 3.18 -8.70 3.23
CA VAL A 156 3.04 -8.85 1.78
C VAL A 156 2.46 -7.55 1.21
N GLY A 157 3.16 -6.96 0.23
CA GLY A 157 2.80 -5.66 -0.34
C GLY A 157 3.08 -4.44 0.55
N GLY A 158 3.58 -4.62 1.78
CA GLY A 158 3.85 -3.51 2.71
C GLY A 158 4.81 -2.48 2.13
N THR A 159 4.53 -1.19 2.36
CA THR A 159 5.20 -0.09 1.65
C THR A 159 5.91 0.91 2.55
N VAL A 160 7.12 1.28 2.14
CA VAL A 160 7.73 2.56 2.49
C VAL A 160 7.37 3.58 1.42
N TRP A 161 6.82 4.72 1.82
CA TRP A 161 6.40 5.77 0.90
C TRP A 161 7.49 6.81 0.72
N LYS A 162 7.97 7.00 -0.52
CA LYS A 162 8.77 8.15 -0.92
C LYS A 162 7.84 9.21 -1.49
N ILE A 163 7.72 10.35 -0.81
CA ILE A 163 6.92 11.50 -1.22
C ILE A 163 7.89 12.57 -1.69
N SER A 164 7.80 13.00 -2.95
CA SER A 164 8.73 13.96 -3.55
C SER A 164 7.97 15.17 -4.08
N LYS A 165 8.46 16.36 -3.75
CA LYS A 165 7.98 17.63 -4.28
C LYS A 165 9.19 18.47 -4.67
N ASP A 166 9.31 18.79 -5.96
CA ASP A 166 10.47 19.48 -6.53
C ASP A 166 11.79 18.76 -6.23
N THR A 167 12.63 19.28 -5.31
CA THR A 167 13.86 18.58 -4.87
C THR A 167 13.76 18.06 -3.44
N GLU A 168 12.66 18.29 -2.75
CA GLU A 168 12.44 17.75 -1.42
C GLU A 168 11.92 16.32 -1.53
N SER A 169 12.53 15.42 -0.75
CA SER A 169 12.11 14.04 -0.65
C SER A 169 11.87 13.69 0.82
N ILE A 170 10.63 13.30 1.11
CA ILE A 170 10.18 12.82 2.42
C ILE A 170 10.04 11.31 2.32
N LEU A 171 10.61 10.59 3.27
CA LEU A 171 10.50 9.14 3.36
C LEU A 171 9.64 8.79 4.59
N TYR A 172 8.49 8.18 4.36
CA TYR A 172 7.65 7.61 5.42
C TYR A 172 7.88 6.10 5.46
N ALA A 173 8.62 5.66 6.49
CA ALA A 173 8.98 4.27 6.72
C ALA A 173 8.56 3.86 8.13
N VAL A 174 7.45 3.14 8.24
CA VAL A 174 7.00 2.47 9.46
C VAL A 174 7.11 0.97 9.25
N ASP A 175 7.25 0.22 10.35
CA ASP A 175 7.20 -1.24 10.39
C ASP A 175 7.92 -1.92 9.22
N TYR A 176 9.19 -1.59 9.01
CA TYR A 176 10.02 -2.18 7.94
C TYR A 176 10.92 -3.29 8.47
N ASN A 177 11.19 -4.28 7.63
CA ASN A 177 12.13 -5.37 7.86
C ASN A 177 13.19 -5.41 6.75
N TYR A 178 14.42 -5.71 7.14
CA TYR A 178 15.55 -5.89 6.22
C TYR A 178 16.05 -7.34 6.18
N ARG A 179 15.66 -8.17 7.15
CA ARG A 179 16.05 -9.59 7.21
C ARG A 179 15.13 -10.42 6.33
N LYS A 180 15.67 -11.52 5.81
CA LYS A 180 14.87 -12.58 5.17
C LYS A 180 14.51 -13.57 6.27
N ASP A 181 13.23 -13.65 6.61
CA ASP A 181 12.76 -14.41 7.75
C ASP A 181 12.93 -15.92 7.51
N LYS A 182 13.52 -16.60 8.50
CA LYS A 182 13.64 -18.07 8.61
C LYS A 182 13.58 -18.40 10.09
N CYS A 183 12.69 -19.30 10.50
CA CYS A 183 12.71 -19.80 11.87
C CYS A 183 12.69 -21.32 11.88
N ASP A 184 13.62 -21.86 12.67
CA ASP A 184 13.75 -23.27 12.96
C ASP A 184 13.57 -23.44 14.48
N ALA A 185 12.40 -23.88 14.93
CA ALA A 185 12.20 -24.21 16.35
C ALA A 185 11.25 -25.39 16.56
N ALA A 186 11.60 -26.21 17.55
CA ALA A 186 11.22 -27.60 17.71
C ALA A 186 9.82 -27.84 18.29
N ILE A 187 9.08 -28.78 17.70
CA ILE A 187 7.86 -29.37 18.25
C ILE A 187 8.17 -30.81 18.64
N ASN A 188 8.37 -31.07 19.93
CA ASN A 188 8.57 -32.43 20.45
C ASN A 188 7.98 -32.59 21.86
N ARG A 189 6.69 -32.27 22.05
CA ARG A 189 5.91 -32.65 23.24
C ARG A 189 4.46 -32.90 22.82
N GLY A 190 3.82 -33.95 23.33
CA GLY A 190 2.50 -34.44 22.91
C GLY A 190 1.30 -33.58 23.35
N GLY A 191 1.47 -32.26 23.52
CA GLY A 191 0.39 -31.31 23.78
C GLY A 191 0.00 -30.54 22.51
N SER A 192 -1.11 -29.80 22.56
CA SER A 192 -1.54 -28.98 21.43
C SER A 192 -0.96 -27.57 21.51
N VAL A 193 -0.73 -26.95 20.35
CA VAL A 193 -0.12 -25.61 20.23
C VAL A 193 -1.11 -24.65 19.57
N LEU A 194 -1.34 -23.50 20.19
CA LEU A 194 -2.14 -22.41 19.66
C LEU A 194 -1.24 -21.22 19.32
N LEU A 195 -1.37 -20.70 18.12
CA LEU A 195 -0.66 -19.50 17.64
C LEU A 195 -1.71 -18.46 17.22
N PRO A 196 -1.97 -17.44 18.04
CA PRO A 196 -2.74 -16.27 17.63
C PRO A 196 -1.96 -15.53 16.55
N THR A 197 -2.59 -15.30 15.41
CA THR A 197 -1.96 -14.62 14.28
C THR A 197 -3.00 -13.74 13.58
N ASP A 198 -2.53 -12.87 12.71
CA ASP A 198 -3.40 -12.08 11.86
C ASP A 198 -4.06 -12.97 10.79
N SER A 199 -5.06 -12.45 10.09
CA SER A 199 -5.82 -13.25 9.12
C SER A 199 -5.31 -13.16 7.68
N SER A 200 -4.25 -12.35 7.44
CA SER A 200 -3.91 -11.92 6.07
C SER A 200 -2.42 -11.94 5.71
N THR A 201 -1.50 -11.66 6.64
CA THR A 201 -0.08 -11.41 6.35
C THR A 201 0.87 -12.36 7.06
N ARG A 202 1.10 -12.22 8.38
CA ARG A 202 2.04 -13.03 9.16
C ARG A 202 1.67 -14.50 9.10
N VAL A 203 0.37 -14.79 9.09
CA VAL A 203 -0.15 -16.15 8.94
C VAL A 203 0.35 -16.87 7.68
N LEU A 204 0.61 -16.16 6.58
CA LEU A 204 1.13 -16.78 5.35
C LEU A 204 2.58 -17.24 5.53
N GLU A 205 3.39 -16.43 6.21
CA GLU A 205 4.79 -16.77 6.49
C GLU A 205 4.87 -17.94 7.48
N LEU A 206 4.08 -17.88 8.56
CA LEU A 206 3.99 -18.97 9.55
C LEU A 206 3.48 -20.26 8.90
N ALA A 207 2.43 -20.17 8.08
CA ALA A 207 1.88 -21.31 7.35
C ALA A 207 2.91 -21.94 6.40
N TYR A 208 3.61 -21.12 5.61
CA TYR A 208 4.65 -21.60 4.69
C TYR A 208 5.83 -22.24 5.44
N MET A 209 6.28 -21.62 6.52
CA MET A 209 7.38 -22.11 7.34
C MET A 209 7.04 -23.45 8.01
N LEU A 210 5.84 -23.55 8.61
CA LEU A 210 5.38 -24.77 9.26
C LEU A 210 5.11 -25.87 8.23
N ASP A 211 4.47 -25.58 7.09
CA ASP A 211 4.25 -26.61 6.05
C ASP A 211 5.59 -27.15 5.50
N SER A 212 6.57 -26.27 5.27
CA SER A 212 7.93 -26.65 4.87
C SER A 212 8.62 -27.53 5.93
N TYR A 213 8.50 -27.17 7.21
CA TYR A 213 9.03 -27.97 8.32
C TYR A 213 8.36 -29.34 8.40
N TRP A 214 7.03 -29.42 8.20
CA TRP A 214 6.29 -30.69 8.19
C TRP A 214 6.75 -31.59 7.04
N MET A 215 6.98 -31.00 5.87
CA MET A 215 7.49 -31.72 4.71
C MET A 215 8.91 -32.27 4.94
N ALA A 216 9.79 -31.46 5.52
CA ALA A 216 11.18 -31.84 5.81
C ALA A 216 11.27 -32.91 6.91
N ASN A 217 10.52 -32.76 8.00
CA ASN A 217 10.64 -33.60 9.19
C ASN A 217 9.61 -34.73 9.29
N ARG A 218 8.67 -34.82 8.32
CA ARG A 218 7.60 -35.83 8.27
C ARG A 218 6.80 -35.92 9.57
N VAL A 219 6.44 -34.76 10.11
CA VAL A 219 5.65 -34.64 11.34
C VAL A 219 4.25 -35.22 11.10
N ARG A 220 3.73 -35.98 12.07
CA ARG A 220 2.44 -36.68 11.96
C ARG A 220 1.25 -35.90 12.54
N TYR A 221 1.50 -34.86 13.31
CA TYR A 221 0.46 -34.05 13.93
C TYR A 221 -0.22 -33.15 12.89
N PRO A 222 -1.55 -32.93 12.96
CA PRO A 222 -2.24 -32.04 12.04
C PRO A 222 -1.83 -30.58 12.30
N LEU A 223 -1.57 -29.87 11.20
CA LEU A 223 -1.33 -28.44 11.15
C LEU A 223 -2.60 -27.78 10.58
N ILE A 224 -3.18 -26.84 11.32
CA ILE A 224 -4.51 -26.28 11.03
C ILE A 224 -4.41 -24.76 10.96
N LEU A 225 -5.00 -24.17 9.93
CA LEU A 225 -5.25 -22.73 9.83
C LEU A 225 -6.74 -22.48 10.03
N LEU A 226 -7.11 -21.77 11.09
CA LEU A 226 -8.47 -21.46 11.48
C LEU A 226 -8.72 -19.95 11.43
N THR A 227 -9.29 -19.50 10.31
CA THR A 227 -9.74 -18.12 10.08
C THR A 227 -11.05 -18.17 9.30
N ASN A 228 -11.88 -17.12 9.35
CA ASN A 228 -13.18 -17.18 8.64
C ASN A 228 -12.97 -17.31 7.12
N PHE A 229 -11.84 -16.81 6.63
CA PHE A 229 -11.51 -16.74 5.21
C PHE A 229 -10.25 -17.51 4.82
N SER A 230 -9.91 -18.60 5.52
CA SER A 230 -8.64 -19.34 5.35
C SER A 230 -8.36 -19.77 3.91
N TYR A 231 -9.38 -20.21 3.18
CA TYR A 231 -9.26 -20.54 1.75
C TYR A 231 -8.91 -19.30 0.89
N ARG A 232 -9.57 -18.16 1.13
CA ARG A 232 -9.32 -16.92 0.39
C ARG A 232 -7.95 -16.35 0.69
N THR A 233 -7.49 -16.40 1.95
CA THR A 233 -6.13 -15.97 2.32
C THR A 233 -5.09 -16.75 1.52
N ALA A 234 -5.20 -18.08 1.46
CA ALA A 234 -4.29 -18.92 0.68
C ALA A 234 -4.40 -18.63 -0.82
N HIS A 235 -5.62 -18.52 -1.36
CA HIS A 235 -5.85 -18.22 -2.76
C HIS A 235 -5.27 -16.86 -3.18
N PHE A 236 -5.47 -15.80 -2.40
CA PHE A 236 -4.89 -14.49 -2.70
C PHE A 236 -3.36 -14.53 -2.67
N ALA A 237 -2.76 -15.25 -1.72
CA ALA A 237 -1.32 -15.44 -1.69
C ALA A 237 -0.80 -16.10 -2.98
N THR A 238 -1.54 -17.04 -3.56
CA THR A 238 -1.19 -17.63 -4.87
C THR A 238 -1.23 -16.63 -6.03
N SER A 239 -2.12 -15.63 -5.98
CA SER A 239 -2.26 -14.63 -7.05
C SER A 239 -1.23 -13.50 -6.97
N MET A 240 -0.62 -13.27 -5.81
CA MET A 240 0.27 -12.12 -5.52
C MET A 240 1.74 -12.51 -5.41
N MET A 241 2.15 -13.61 -6.04
CA MET A 241 3.51 -14.15 -5.90
C MET A 241 4.60 -13.19 -6.43
N GLU A 242 4.28 -12.24 -7.32
CA GLU A 242 5.27 -11.25 -7.77
C GLU A 242 5.71 -10.28 -6.67
N TRP A 243 4.96 -10.20 -5.57
CA TRP A 243 5.22 -9.30 -4.44
C TRP A 243 6.09 -9.93 -3.36
N MET A 244 6.44 -11.21 -3.51
CA MET A 244 7.16 -11.99 -2.51
C MET A 244 8.66 -12.02 -2.76
N GLY A 245 9.41 -12.47 -1.76
CA GLY A 245 10.87 -12.55 -1.84
C GLY A 245 11.36 -13.47 -2.97
N ASP A 246 12.55 -13.15 -3.51
CA ASP A 246 13.13 -13.87 -4.64
C ASP A 246 13.21 -15.39 -4.48
N THR A 247 13.32 -15.89 -3.23
CA THR A 247 13.36 -17.33 -2.93
C THR A 247 12.04 -18.02 -3.27
N VAL A 248 10.92 -17.41 -2.94
CA VAL A 248 9.58 -17.94 -3.26
C VAL A 248 9.34 -17.86 -4.77
N ARG A 249 9.76 -16.74 -5.38
CA ARG A 249 9.66 -16.53 -6.84
C ARG A 249 10.53 -17.50 -7.64
N SER A 250 11.74 -17.81 -7.17
CA SER A 250 12.64 -18.76 -7.82
C SER A 250 12.10 -20.18 -7.71
N GLN A 251 11.57 -20.58 -6.55
CA GLN A 251 10.95 -21.89 -6.37
C GLN A 251 9.82 -22.14 -7.39
N LEU A 252 8.92 -21.17 -7.59
CA LEU A 252 7.87 -21.29 -8.61
C LEU A 252 8.45 -21.49 -10.02
N THR A 253 9.52 -20.76 -10.34
CA THR A 253 10.16 -20.85 -11.66
C THR A 253 10.86 -22.20 -11.86
N ASP A 254 11.51 -22.71 -10.82
CA ASP A 254 12.35 -23.90 -10.86
C ASP A 254 11.55 -25.20 -10.72
N THR A 255 10.64 -25.27 -9.74
CA THR A 255 9.86 -26.49 -9.43
C THR A 255 8.49 -26.51 -10.09
N ARG A 256 7.98 -25.35 -10.55
CA ARG A 256 6.60 -25.16 -11.05
C ARG A 256 5.52 -25.56 -10.03
N GLU A 257 5.87 -25.75 -8.77
CA GLU A 257 4.91 -25.97 -7.69
C GLU A 257 4.57 -24.64 -7.04
N ASN A 258 3.29 -24.46 -6.69
CA ASN A 258 2.87 -23.28 -5.96
C ASN A 258 3.22 -23.42 -4.47
N PRO A 259 4.01 -22.51 -3.88
CA PRO A 259 4.44 -22.59 -2.48
C PRO A 259 3.29 -22.42 -1.47
N PHE A 260 2.16 -21.81 -1.86
CA PHE A 260 0.96 -21.66 -1.02
C PHE A 260 -0.09 -22.73 -1.26
N GLN A 261 0.21 -23.72 -2.12
CA GLN A 261 -0.56 -24.95 -2.19
C GLN A 261 -0.05 -25.91 -1.11
N PHE A 262 -0.50 -25.66 0.12
CA PHE A 262 -0.03 -26.40 1.29
C PHE A 262 -0.40 -27.88 1.23
N LYS A 263 0.56 -28.76 1.56
CA LYS A 263 0.35 -30.22 1.52
C LYS A 263 -0.13 -30.75 2.88
N TYR A 264 0.38 -30.19 3.98
CA TYR A 264 0.10 -30.62 5.35
C TYR A 264 -0.84 -29.68 6.09
N LEU A 265 -0.86 -28.38 5.76
CA LEU A 265 -1.82 -27.44 6.32
C LEU A 265 -3.26 -27.85 5.96
N ARG A 266 -4.15 -27.82 6.95
CA ARG A 266 -5.59 -28.01 6.78
C ARG A 266 -6.29 -26.68 7.03
N LEU A 267 -7.05 -26.21 6.05
CA LEU A 267 -7.79 -24.96 6.11
C LEU A 267 -9.14 -25.24 6.77
N CYS A 268 -9.44 -24.54 7.86
CA CYS A 268 -10.69 -24.62 8.61
C CYS A 268 -11.31 -23.22 8.69
N GLN A 269 -12.64 -23.16 8.67
CA GLN A 269 -13.38 -21.89 8.78
C GLN A 269 -14.31 -21.84 10.00
N ARG A 270 -14.43 -22.97 10.71
CA ARG A 270 -15.32 -23.12 11.87
C ARG A 270 -14.62 -23.84 13.00
N LEU A 271 -15.07 -23.56 14.22
CA LEU A 271 -14.69 -24.34 15.40
C LEU A 271 -15.07 -25.82 15.28
N SER A 272 -16.22 -26.14 14.66
CA SER A 272 -16.67 -27.53 14.46
C SER A 272 -15.71 -28.34 13.58
N ASP A 273 -14.97 -27.69 12.68
CA ASP A 273 -13.97 -28.38 11.85
C ASP A 273 -12.78 -28.86 12.68
N LEU A 274 -12.50 -28.18 13.80
CA LEU A 274 -11.43 -28.54 14.72
C LEU A 274 -11.73 -29.85 15.48
N GLU A 275 -13.01 -30.17 15.69
CA GLU A 275 -13.45 -31.40 16.36
C GLU A 275 -13.12 -32.66 15.54
N LYS A 276 -12.96 -32.52 14.22
CA LYS A 276 -12.53 -33.62 13.32
C LYS A 276 -11.12 -34.12 13.64
N TYR A 277 -10.33 -33.35 14.39
CA TYR A 277 -8.94 -33.65 14.71
C TYR A 277 -8.73 -33.82 16.23
N PRO A 278 -9.12 -34.98 16.80
CA PRO A 278 -8.85 -35.29 18.20
C PRO A 278 -7.35 -35.55 18.43
N GLY A 279 -6.82 -35.07 19.55
CA GLY A 279 -5.41 -35.22 19.92
C GLY A 279 -4.54 -33.97 19.69
N PRO A 280 -3.20 -34.11 19.83
CA PRO A 280 -2.26 -33.01 19.72
C PRO A 280 -2.21 -32.44 18.31
N LYS A 281 -2.37 -31.13 18.22
CA LYS A 281 -2.48 -30.38 16.97
C LYS A 281 -1.87 -28.99 17.09
N VAL A 282 -1.51 -28.42 15.96
CA VAL A 282 -0.97 -27.05 15.87
C VAL A 282 -1.98 -26.19 15.13
N VAL A 283 -2.50 -25.17 15.80
CA VAL A 283 -3.58 -24.32 15.29
C VAL A 283 -3.07 -22.89 15.16
N LEU A 284 -3.01 -22.39 13.93
CA LEU A 284 -2.91 -20.96 13.62
C LEU A 284 -4.34 -20.40 13.65
N ALA A 285 -4.65 -19.48 14.55
CA ALA A 285 -6.01 -18.97 14.75
C ALA A 285 -6.09 -17.46 14.53
N SER A 286 -7.21 -16.99 13.96
CA SER A 286 -7.41 -15.57 13.68
C SER A 286 -7.48 -14.69 14.93
N ASN A 287 -7.05 -13.45 14.73
CA ASN A 287 -6.91 -12.33 15.67
C ASN A 287 -5.76 -12.47 16.67
N LEU A 288 -4.75 -11.63 16.44
CA LEU A 288 -3.58 -11.47 17.32
C LEU A 288 -3.95 -10.94 18.71
N SER A 289 -4.90 -10.00 18.80
CA SER A 289 -5.30 -9.35 20.05
C SER A 289 -5.87 -10.32 21.09
N MET A 290 -6.42 -11.45 20.64
CA MET A 290 -7.25 -12.37 21.42
C MET A 290 -8.46 -11.70 22.08
N GLU A 291 -8.90 -10.53 21.57
CA GLU A 291 -10.12 -9.85 22.01
C GLU A 291 -11.38 -10.35 21.28
N SER A 292 -11.24 -10.89 20.07
CA SER A 292 -12.33 -11.51 19.33
C SER A 292 -11.79 -12.61 18.44
N GLY A 293 -12.66 -13.40 17.79
CA GLY A 293 -12.25 -14.39 16.79
C GLY A 293 -11.72 -15.70 17.34
N PHE A 294 -11.19 -16.55 16.45
CA PHE A 294 -10.95 -17.95 16.77
C PHE A 294 -9.83 -18.18 17.78
N ALA A 295 -8.83 -17.31 17.87
CA ALA A 295 -7.79 -17.42 18.89
C ALA A 295 -8.38 -17.33 20.30
N ARG A 296 -9.29 -16.38 20.53
CA ARG A 296 -10.02 -16.23 21.80
C ARG A 296 -10.95 -17.41 22.05
N GLU A 297 -11.71 -17.83 21.04
CA GLU A 297 -12.68 -18.92 21.20
C GLU A 297 -12.02 -20.27 21.50
N VAL A 298 -10.93 -20.61 20.80
CA VAL A 298 -10.15 -21.84 21.05
C VAL A 298 -9.54 -21.81 22.46
N PHE A 299 -9.04 -20.65 22.90
CA PHE A 299 -8.49 -20.47 24.24
C PHE A 299 -9.55 -20.66 25.34
N LEU A 300 -10.78 -20.21 25.11
CA LEU A 300 -11.87 -20.25 26.10
C LEU A 300 -12.69 -21.56 26.10
N ARG A 301 -13.18 -22.03 24.94
CA ARG A 301 -14.22 -23.08 24.87
C ARG A 301 -13.72 -24.52 24.93
N LEU A 302 -12.49 -24.81 24.48
CA LEU A 302 -12.02 -26.19 24.32
C LEU A 302 -11.32 -26.76 25.56
N GLU A 303 -11.49 -26.13 26.72
CA GLU A 303 -10.68 -26.39 27.92
C GLU A 303 -9.17 -26.31 27.65
N TRP A 304 -8.78 -25.61 26.58
CA TRP A 304 -7.40 -25.55 26.11
C TRP A 304 -6.49 -24.92 27.16
N SER A 305 -6.99 -23.85 27.78
CA SER A 305 -6.33 -23.16 28.89
C SER A 305 -6.20 -24.03 30.13
N LYS A 306 -7.03 -25.06 30.34
CA LYS A 306 -7.01 -25.91 31.54
C LYS A 306 -5.98 -27.04 31.49
N ASP A 307 -5.51 -27.43 30.30
CA ASP A 307 -4.52 -28.50 30.14
C ASP A 307 -3.08 -27.95 30.28
N PRO A 308 -2.28 -28.45 31.24
CA PRO A 308 -0.89 -28.02 31.44
C PRO A 308 0.08 -28.44 30.32
N ASN A 309 -0.32 -29.34 29.43
CA ASN A 309 0.50 -29.75 28.29
C ASN A 309 0.35 -28.82 27.08
N ASN A 310 -0.72 -28.02 27.04
CA ASN A 310 -0.97 -27.10 25.94
C ASN A 310 -0.05 -25.89 26.04
N VAL A 311 0.36 -25.41 24.87
CA VAL A 311 1.25 -24.25 24.74
C VAL A 311 0.59 -23.19 23.86
N LEU A 312 0.49 -21.98 24.38
CA LEU A 312 0.18 -20.78 23.62
C LEU A 312 1.50 -20.14 23.18
N ILE A 313 1.70 -19.97 21.88
CA ILE A 313 2.87 -19.28 21.33
C ILE A 313 2.41 -17.93 20.79
N LEU A 314 2.84 -16.86 21.45
CA LEU A 314 2.67 -15.49 20.98
C LEU A 314 3.80 -15.18 20.01
N THR A 315 3.45 -14.88 18.75
CA THR A 315 4.42 -14.59 17.69
C THR A 315 4.69 -13.10 17.53
N GLU A 316 3.79 -12.26 18.05
CA GLU A 316 3.85 -10.80 17.98
C GLU A 316 3.35 -10.18 19.29
N ARG A 317 3.77 -8.94 19.54
CA ARG A 317 3.33 -8.14 20.66
C ARG A 317 2.08 -7.33 20.29
N ALA A 318 0.96 -7.74 20.88
CA ALA A 318 -0.32 -7.04 20.78
C ALA A 318 -0.31 -5.64 21.44
N LEU A 319 -1.34 -4.84 21.14
CA LEU A 319 -1.45 -3.47 21.65
C LEU A 319 -1.70 -3.46 23.17
N PRO A 320 -1.28 -2.39 23.88
CA PRO A 320 -1.64 -2.20 25.29
C PRO A 320 -3.17 -2.22 25.48
N GLY A 321 -3.63 -3.04 26.44
CA GLY A 321 -5.04 -3.19 26.77
C GLY A 321 -5.71 -4.45 26.20
N GLU A 322 -5.03 -5.18 25.30
CA GLU A 322 -5.53 -6.43 24.72
C GLU A 322 -5.10 -7.67 25.53
N MET A 323 -5.91 -8.73 25.51
CA MET A 323 -5.63 -10.00 26.22
C MET A 323 -4.25 -10.58 25.86
N ALA A 324 -3.89 -10.60 24.58
CA ALA A 324 -2.59 -11.13 24.15
C ALA A 324 -1.42 -10.33 24.74
N ARG A 325 -1.59 -9.01 24.97
CA ARG A 325 -0.57 -8.19 25.61
C ARG A 325 -0.44 -8.48 27.10
N TYR A 326 -1.56 -8.68 27.79
CA TYR A 326 -1.53 -9.13 29.19
C TYR A 326 -0.77 -10.46 29.35
N LEU A 327 -1.05 -11.44 28.49
CA LEU A 327 -0.35 -12.74 28.50
C LEU A 327 1.15 -12.62 28.18
N TYR A 328 1.52 -11.70 27.29
CA TYR A 328 2.92 -11.38 27.02
C TYR A 328 3.62 -10.77 28.25
N ASP A 329 2.98 -9.82 28.93
CA ASP A 329 3.57 -9.15 30.09
C ASP A 329 3.72 -10.13 31.28
N GLU A 330 2.77 -11.06 31.48
CA GLU A 330 2.89 -12.16 32.44
C GLU A 330 4.04 -13.11 32.08
N TRP A 331 4.17 -13.50 30.80
CA TRP A 331 5.31 -14.29 30.33
C TRP A 331 6.63 -13.56 30.59
N LYS A 332 6.71 -12.26 30.26
CA LYS A 332 7.93 -11.45 30.45
C LYS A 332 8.32 -11.34 31.93
N GLN A 333 7.35 -11.16 32.83
CA GLN A 333 7.58 -11.17 34.27
C GLN A 333 8.05 -12.55 34.77
N GLY A 334 7.46 -13.63 34.25
CA GLY A 334 7.82 -15.01 34.61
C GLY A 334 9.21 -15.45 34.13
N VAL A 335 9.70 -14.90 33.00
CA VAL A 335 11.04 -15.18 32.49
C VAL A 335 12.14 -14.44 33.29
N GLY A 336 11.90 -13.19 33.73
CA GLY A 336 12.87 -12.43 34.53
C GLY A 336 14.28 -12.38 33.91
N GLU A 337 15.34 -12.51 34.72
CA GLU A 337 16.75 -12.53 34.26
C GLU A 337 17.18 -13.78 33.45
N LEU A 338 16.28 -14.75 33.22
CA LEU A 338 16.59 -15.98 32.46
C LEU A 338 16.79 -15.76 30.96
N GLU A 339 16.55 -14.55 30.42
CA GLU A 339 16.81 -14.18 29.01
C GLU A 339 18.27 -14.49 28.56
N SER A 340 19.19 -14.65 29.51
CA SER A 340 20.62 -14.76 29.24
C SER A 340 21.14 -16.16 28.84
N LYS A 341 20.33 -17.23 28.80
CA LYS A 341 20.84 -18.59 28.47
C LYS A 341 20.06 -19.44 27.48
N GLU A 342 18.75 -19.31 27.31
CA GLU A 342 17.99 -20.13 26.36
C GLU A 342 16.90 -19.32 25.64
N VAL A 343 16.95 -19.30 24.31
CA VAL A 343 15.87 -18.74 23.46
C VAL A 343 14.64 -19.62 23.63
N GLY A 344 13.52 -19.05 24.12
CA GLY A 344 12.22 -19.73 24.14
C GLY A 344 11.83 -20.42 25.45
N CYS A 345 12.10 -19.83 26.62
CA CYS A 345 11.56 -20.31 27.89
C CYS A 345 10.01 -20.33 27.90
N GLU A 346 9.44 -21.48 28.27
CA GLU A 346 8.01 -21.65 28.53
C GLU A 346 7.70 -21.23 29.97
N VAL A 347 6.71 -20.36 30.16
CA VAL A 347 6.19 -20.02 31.50
C VAL A 347 4.85 -20.71 31.69
N GLN A 348 4.71 -21.46 32.77
CA GLN A 348 3.44 -22.03 33.18
C GLN A 348 2.57 -20.91 33.76
N LEU A 349 1.43 -20.62 33.14
CA LEU A 349 0.41 -19.79 33.79
C LEU A 349 -0.38 -20.68 34.73
N ASP A 350 -0.46 -20.34 36.02
CA ASP A 350 -1.37 -20.97 37.00
C ASP A 350 -2.15 -19.86 37.70
N GLN A 351 -3.07 -19.27 36.95
CA GLN A 351 -3.80 -18.06 37.35
C GLN A 351 -5.29 -18.16 36.99
N ILE A 352 -6.12 -17.41 37.71
CA ILE A 352 -7.54 -17.28 37.43
C ILE A 352 -7.74 -15.93 36.75
N LEU A 353 -8.16 -15.94 35.49
CA LEU A 353 -8.47 -14.74 34.73
C LEU A 353 -9.97 -14.49 34.76
N ARG A 354 -10.38 -13.34 35.30
CA ARG A 354 -11.77 -12.89 35.24
C ARG A 354 -12.00 -12.22 33.89
N LEU A 355 -12.77 -12.87 33.03
CA LEU A 355 -12.96 -12.45 31.65
C LEU A 355 -14.43 -12.21 31.36
N LYS A 356 -14.72 -11.13 30.65
CA LYS A 356 -16.03 -10.90 30.03
C LYS A 356 -16.12 -11.81 28.80
N ILE A 357 -17.09 -12.72 28.76
CA ILE A 357 -17.29 -13.63 27.65
C ILE A 357 -18.61 -13.27 26.97
N ASP A 358 -18.49 -12.75 25.75
CA ASP A 358 -19.62 -12.40 24.92
C ASP A 358 -19.96 -13.58 24.00
N ARG A 359 -21.24 -13.97 23.96
CA ARG A 359 -21.74 -15.11 23.16
C ARG A 359 -22.98 -14.72 22.38
N LYS A 360 -23.03 -15.14 21.12
CA LYS A 360 -24.25 -15.17 20.31
C LYS A 360 -25.01 -16.46 20.61
N VAL A 361 -26.20 -16.33 21.17
CA VAL A 361 -27.09 -17.44 21.54
C VAL A 361 -28.36 -17.36 20.68
N PRO A 362 -28.81 -18.45 20.04
CA PRO A 362 -30.06 -18.44 19.27
C PRO A 362 -31.24 -18.11 20.19
N LEU A 363 -32.24 -17.40 19.65
CA LEU A 363 -33.50 -17.12 20.35
C LEU A 363 -34.30 -18.42 20.48
N GLU A 364 -34.77 -18.72 21.69
CA GLU A 364 -35.57 -19.91 21.98
C GLU A 364 -36.92 -19.54 22.63
N GLY A 365 -37.95 -20.35 22.37
CA GLY A 365 -39.27 -20.20 23.00
C GLY A 365 -40.04 -18.95 22.55
N GLN A 366 -40.55 -18.18 23.52
CA GLN A 366 -41.42 -17.02 23.28
C GLN A 366 -40.70 -15.89 22.53
N GLU A 367 -39.41 -15.67 22.81
CA GLU A 367 -38.60 -14.63 22.16
C GLU A 367 -38.48 -14.86 20.64
N LEU A 368 -38.34 -16.12 20.22
CA LEU A 368 -38.30 -16.50 18.81
C LEU A 368 -39.65 -16.27 18.12
N SER A 369 -40.75 -16.61 18.80
CA SER A 369 -42.11 -16.39 18.28
C SER A 369 -42.39 -14.90 18.06
N ASP A 370 -42.03 -14.08 19.04
CA ASP A 370 -42.22 -12.62 18.98
C ASP A 370 -41.34 -11.99 17.88
N PHE A 371 -40.10 -12.48 17.72
CA PHE A 371 -39.21 -12.03 16.65
C PHE A 371 -39.73 -12.41 15.26
N LEU A 372 -40.20 -13.64 15.07
CA LEU A 372 -40.77 -14.10 13.79
C LEU A 372 -42.05 -13.33 13.46
N ALA A 373 -42.93 -13.09 14.44
CA ALA A 373 -44.13 -12.28 14.26
C ALA A 373 -43.79 -10.83 13.88
N ALA A 374 -42.77 -10.23 14.52
CA ALA A 374 -42.31 -8.90 14.19
C ALA A 374 -41.67 -8.83 12.79
N LYS A 375 -40.90 -9.85 12.39
CA LYS A 375 -40.31 -9.96 11.05
C LYS A 375 -41.39 -10.10 9.98
N GLU A 376 -42.41 -10.93 10.22
CA GLU A 376 -43.55 -11.12 9.32
C GLU A 376 -44.35 -9.82 9.17
N ALA A 377 -44.65 -9.13 10.28
CA ALA A 377 -45.31 -7.83 10.25
C ALA A 377 -44.49 -6.75 9.51
N ARG A 378 -43.15 -6.77 9.64
CA ARG A 378 -42.28 -5.86 8.89
C ARG A 378 -42.30 -6.16 7.40
N LEU A 379 -42.20 -7.43 7.01
CA LEU A 379 -42.27 -7.86 5.62
C LEU A 379 -43.63 -7.52 4.99
N GLU A 380 -44.72 -7.67 5.76
CA GLU A 380 -46.06 -7.30 5.32
C GLU A 380 -46.19 -5.79 5.11
N ARG A 381 -45.60 -4.96 5.98
CA ARG A 381 -45.50 -3.51 5.78
C ARG A 381 -44.66 -3.16 4.54
N GLU A 382 -43.49 -3.75 4.37
CA GLU A 382 -42.63 -3.49 3.20
C GLU A 382 -43.32 -3.93 1.89
N ARG A 383 -44.05 -5.05 1.89
CA ARG A 383 -44.87 -5.49 0.76
C ARG A 383 -46.05 -4.56 0.50
N ALA A 384 -46.71 -4.07 1.55
CA ALA A 384 -47.80 -3.10 1.43
C ALA A 384 -47.30 -1.76 0.88
N ASP A 385 -46.15 -1.28 1.35
CA ASP A 385 -45.51 -0.05 0.87
C ASP A 385 -45.03 -0.21 -0.59
N ALA A 386 -44.44 -1.35 -0.95
CA ALA A 386 -44.05 -1.64 -2.32
C ALA A 386 -45.26 -1.75 -3.26
N ALA A 387 -46.35 -2.40 -2.83
CA ALA A 387 -47.59 -2.49 -3.59
C ALA A 387 -48.29 -1.14 -3.72
N LEU A 388 -48.22 -0.28 -2.69
CA LEU A 388 -48.71 1.10 -2.74
C LEU A 388 -47.90 1.93 -3.73
N LEU A 389 -46.57 1.81 -3.73
CA LEU A 389 -45.68 2.54 -4.62
C LEU A 389 -45.82 2.07 -6.07
N GLU A 390 -46.00 0.78 -6.30
CA GLU A 390 -46.29 0.20 -7.62
C GLU A 390 -47.69 0.60 -8.12
N ARG A 391 -48.70 0.61 -7.23
CA ARG A 391 -50.05 1.12 -7.54
C ARG A 391 -50.00 2.60 -7.88
N SER A 392 -49.32 3.42 -7.08
CA SER A 392 -49.14 4.86 -7.34
C SER A 392 -48.39 5.10 -8.66
N ARG A 393 -47.35 4.32 -8.95
CA ARG A 393 -46.65 4.35 -10.23
C ARG A 393 -47.55 3.97 -11.40
N ARG A 394 -48.46 3.02 -11.22
CA ARG A 394 -49.42 2.58 -12.24
C ARG A 394 -50.52 3.62 -12.48
N THR A 395 -51.05 4.24 -11.43
CA THR A 395 -52.09 5.29 -11.55
C THR A 395 -51.53 6.53 -12.25
N LEU A 396 -50.28 6.93 -11.97
CA LEU A 396 -49.60 8.01 -12.70
C LEU A 396 -49.41 7.70 -14.19
N LEU A 397 -49.23 6.44 -14.57
CA LEU A 397 -49.11 6.01 -15.97
C LEU A 397 -50.48 5.89 -16.68
N GLU A 398 -51.55 5.60 -15.94
CA GLU A 398 -52.92 5.53 -16.46
C GLU A 398 -53.54 6.94 -16.61
N GLU A 399 -53.24 7.87 -15.70
CA GLU A 399 -53.65 9.29 -15.80
C GLU A 399 -52.94 10.07 -16.93
N GLU A 400 -51.78 9.61 -17.42
CA GLU A 400 -51.14 10.16 -18.62
C GLU A 400 -51.75 9.64 -19.95
N ASN A 401 -52.62 8.61 -19.90
CA ASN A 401 -53.18 7.96 -21.08
C ASN A 401 -54.66 8.29 -21.33
N ASP A 402 -55.37 8.84 -20.34
CA ASP A 402 -56.74 9.36 -20.48
C ASP A 402 -56.73 10.89 -20.57
N SER A 403 -56.23 11.40 -21.68
CA SER A 403 -56.64 12.70 -22.22
C SER A 403 -57.15 12.51 -23.64
N ASP A 404 -58.44 12.16 -23.77
CA ASP A 404 -59.36 12.67 -24.78
C ASP A 404 -60.79 12.07 -24.55
N ASP A 405 -61.72 12.94 -24.14
CA ASP A 405 -63.19 12.95 -24.30
C ASP A 405 -64.06 11.71 -23.95
N ASP A 406 -64.93 11.81 -22.93
CA ASP A 406 -66.41 11.95 -23.10
C ASP A 406 -67.17 12.19 -21.76
N GLU A 407 -68.32 12.86 -21.83
CA GLU A 407 -69.17 13.29 -20.71
C GLU A 407 -69.95 12.14 -20.02
N GLY A 408 -70.06 12.18 -18.69
CA GLY A 408 -71.00 11.34 -17.93
C GLY A 408 -70.99 11.58 -16.42
N SER A 409 -72.13 12.02 -15.88
CA SER A 409 -72.39 12.26 -14.46
C SER A 409 -72.36 11.00 -13.59
N MET A 410 -71.70 11.02 -12.42
CA MET A 410 -72.14 10.30 -11.21
C MET A 410 -71.39 10.79 -9.95
N ASP A 411 -72.15 11.01 -8.87
CA ASP A 411 -71.71 11.37 -7.51
C ASP A 411 -70.83 10.30 -6.84
N GLY A 412 -69.95 10.69 -5.90
CA GLY A 412 -69.35 9.73 -4.96
C GLY A 412 -68.07 10.16 -4.23
N ASP A 413 -68.28 10.95 -3.17
CA ASP A 413 -67.45 11.29 -2.00
C ASP A 413 -66.12 10.58 -1.67
N SER A 414 -65.23 11.38 -1.06
CA SER A 414 -64.20 11.08 -0.05
C SER A 414 -62.92 10.29 -0.43
N ASN A 415 -61.80 11.03 -0.59
CA ASN A 415 -60.53 10.85 0.16
C ASN A 415 -59.36 11.67 -0.43
N LEU A 416 -59.58 12.97 -0.68
CA LEU A 416 -58.53 13.87 -1.19
C LEU A 416 -57.57 14.39 -0.10
N ALA A 417 -57.80 14.04 1.17
CA ALA A 417 -57.01 14.55 2.30
C ALA A 417 -55.72 13.72 2.59
N ASP A 418 -55.64 12.50 2.10
CA ASP A 418 -54.53 11.59 2.43
C ASP A 418 -53.32 11.71 1.48
N ILE A 419 -53.51 12.28 0.29
CA ILE A 419 -52.46 12.40 -0.74
C ILE A 419 -51.50 13.57 -0.40
N ASP A 420 -52.01 14.70 0.06
CA ASP A 420 -51.19 15.89 0.40
C ASP A 420 -50.35 15.64 1.67
N THR A 421 -50.87 14.83 2.60
CA THR A 421 -50.16 14.47 3.84
C THR A 421 -49.00 13.49 3.58
N LEU A 422 -49.10 12.63 2.56
CA LEU A 422 -48.05 11.66 2.18
C LEU A 422 -46.89 12.30 1.39
N LEU A 423 -47.17 13.29 0.53
CA LEU A 423 -46.15 14.02 -0.22
C LEU A 423 -45.25 14.91 0.66
N SER A 424 -45.72 15.26 1.87
CA SER A 424 -44.93 16.06 2.83
C SER A 424 -43.88 15.25 3.61
N LYS A 425 -43.94 13.91 3.59
CA LYS A 425 -43.05 13.03 4.38
C LYS A 425 -41.95 12.35 3.56
N SER A 426 -42.07 12.27 2.24
CA SER A 426 -40.98 11.84 1.36
C SER A 426 -40.09 13.04 1.04
N GLY A 427 -39.08 13.26 1.88
CA GLY A 427 -38.02 14.23 1.63
C GLY A 427 -37.20 13.88 0.38
N SER A 428 -37.70 14.26 -0.79
CA SER A 428 -36.96 14.35 -2.04
C SER A 428 -37.32 15.69 -2.67
N HIS A 429 -36.35 16.60 -2.62
CA HIS A 429 -36.43 17.91 -3.26
C HIS A 429 -36.39 17.71 -4.78
N ASP A 430 -37.47 18.05 -5.47
CA ASP A 430 -37.41 18.82 -6.71
C ASP A 430 -38.78 19.47 -6.98
N VAL A 431 -39.05 20.53 -6.21
CA VAL A 431 -40.10 21.49 -6.54
C VAL A 431 -39.52 22.43 -7.59
N TYR A 432 -40.00 22.33 -8.81
CA TYR A 432 -39.78 23.33 -9.85
C TYR A 432 -40.32 24.69 -9.37
N MET A 433 -39.43 25.68 -9.25
CA MET A 433 -39.81 27.09 -9.10
C MET A 433 -40.54 27.55 -10.37
N LYS A 434 -41.79 28.00 -10.21
CA LYS A 434 -42.57 28.63 -11.27
C LYS A 434 -42.17 30.10 -11.32
N ASP A 435 -41.32 30.47 -12.27
CA ASP A 435 -41.02 31.87 -12.55
C ASP A 435 -42.25 32.61 -13.09
N ALA A 436 -42.42 33.81 -12.58
CA ALA A 436 -43.55 34.68 -12.85
C ALA A 436 -43.31 35.57 -14.08
N THR A 437 -44.39 35.76 -14.87
CA THR A 437 -44.69 36.94 -15.72
C THR A 437 -43.95 37.19 -17.05
N LYS A 438 -44.78 37.57 -18.04
CA LYS A 438 -44.53 38.26 -19.34
C LYS A 438 -43.89 37.42 -20.45
N SER A 439 -44.19 37.59 -21.74
CA SER A 439 -45.27 38.23 -22.50
C SER A 439 -44.89 38.01 -23.98
N GLY A 440 -45.79 37.51 -24.83
CA GLY A 440 -45.81 37.77 -26.28
C GLY A 440 -44.67 37.27 -27.18
N GLY A 441 -45.06 36.80 -28.38
CA GLY A 441 -44.22 36.92 -29.57
C GLY A 441 -43.91 35.61 -30.31
N PHE A 442 -44.82 35.25 -31.22
CA PHE A 442 -44.54 34.86 -32.62
C PHE A 442 -43.05 34.76 -33.05
N PHE A 443 -42.41 33.60 -32.89
CA PHE A 443 -41.45 33.06 -33.88
C PHE A 443 -41.16 31.58 -33.58
N LYS A 444 -41.18 30.75 -34.63
CA LYS A 444 -40.79 29.33 -34.57
C LYS A 444 -39.31 29.21 -34.19
N GLN A 445 -39.02 28.61 -33.05
CA GLN A 445 -37.80 27.85 -32.83
C GLN A 445 -38.17 26.48 -32.26
N THR A 446 -37.62 25.45 -32.90
CA THR A 446 -37.73 24.02 -32.58
C THR A 446 -37.41 23.75 -31.12
N GLN A 447 -38.45 23.48 -30.33
CA GLN A 447 -38.30 22.82 -29.02
C GLN A 447 -38.04 21.33 -29.27
N SER A 448 -36.84 20.87 -28.95
CA SER A 448 -36.58 19.44 -28.77
C SER A 448 -37.36 19.00 -27.55
N TYR A 449 -38.32 18.08 -27.72
CA TYR A 449 -38.93 17.40 -26.58
C TYR A 449 -37.81 16.69 -25.80
N ARG A 450 -37.75 16.93 -24.49
CA ARG A 450 -36.89 16.17 -23.59
C ARG A 450 -37.44 14.75 -23.55
N MET A 451 -36.79 13.85 -24.29
CA MET A 451 -37.05 12.41 -24.21
C MET A 451 -36.64 11.93 -22.81
N PHE A 452 -37.44 11.01 -22.23
CA PHE A 452 -37.01 10.20 -21.10
C PHE A 452 -35.63 9.57 -21.39
N PRO A 453 -34.77 9.32 -20.38
CA PRO A 453 -33.52 8.61 -20.60
C PRO A 453 -33.83 7.19 -21.09
N TYR A 454 -33.82 7.03 -22.41
CA TYR A 454 -33.92 5.74 -23.09
C TYR A 454 -32.55 5.08 -23.05
N VAL A 455 -32.41 4.06 -22.20
CA VAL A 455 -31.22 3.19 -22.22
C VAL A 455 -31.43 2.16 -23.33
N GLU A 456 -30.86 2.43 -24.50
CA GLU A 456 -30.89 1.51 -25.64
C GLU A 456 -30.08 0.25 -25.30
N ARG A 457 -30.77 -0.87 -25.03
CA ARG A 457 -30.10 -2.15 -24.79
C ARG A 457 -29.57 -2.70 -26.11
N ARG A 458 -28.25 -2.63 -26.30
CA ARG A 458 -27.59 -3.23 -27.47
C ARG A 458 -27.80 -4.75 -27.47
N LYS A 459 -28.47 -5.26 -28.49
CA LYS A 459 -28.62 -6.69 -28.74
C LYS A 459 -27.26 -7.28 -29.18
N LYS A 460 -26.83 -8.38 -28.58
CA LYS A 460 -25.69 -9.15 -29.07
C LYS A 460 -26.12 -9.94 -30.31
N ILE A 461 -25.42 -9.71 -31.41
CA ILE A 461 -25.58 -10.43 -32.68
C ILE A 461 -24.26 -11.18 -32.88
N ASP A 462 -24.33 -12.49 -33.05
CA ASP A 462 -23.19 -13.31 -33.46
C ASP A 462 -23.17 -13.47 -35.00
N ASP A 463 -22.17 -14.18 -35.53
CA ASP A 463 -22.01 -14.39 -36.98
C ASP A 463 -23.18 -15.17 -37.65
N TYR A 464 -24.13 -15.67 -36.86
CA TYR A 464 -25.31 -16.41 -37.31
C TYR A 464 -26.65 -15.72 -36.98
N GLY A 465 -26.67 -14.62 -36.22
CA GLY A 465 -27.86 -13.81 -35.95
C GLY A 465 -28.01 -13.35 -34.49
N GLU A 466 -29.25 -13.08 -34.07
CA GLU A 466 -29.56 -12.68 -32.68
C GLU A 466 -29.36 -13.87 -31.73
N SER A 467 -28.52 -13.70 -30.70
CA SER A 467 -28.20 -14.79 -29.76
C SER A 467 -29.43 -15.19 -28.95
N ILE A 468 -29.83 -16.46 -29.02
CA ILE A 468 -31.01 -17.00 -28.33
C ILE A 468 -30.64 -17.40 -26.89
N VAL A 469 -31.34 -16.83 -25.90
CA VAL A 469 -31.21 -17.21 -24.49
C VAL A 469 -32.01 -18.49 -24.23
N VAL A 470 -31.30 -19.60 -24.00
CA VAL A 470 -31.88 -20.96 -23.90
C VAL A 470 -32.84 -21.11 -22.71
N GLU A 471 -32.62 -20.36 -21.63
CA GLU A 471 -33.48 -20.40 -20.42
C GLU A 471 -34.91 -19.91 -20.65
N HIS A 472 -35.11 -18.99 -21.61
CA HIS A 472 -36.45 -18.51 -21.98
C HIS A 472 -37.33 -19.59 -22.63
N PHE A 473 -36.76 -20.72 -23.06
CA PHE A 473 -37.47 -21.81 -23.73
C PHE A 473 -37.61 -23.08 -22.88
N LEU A 474 -37.08 -23.10 -21.65
CA LEU A 474 -37.07 -24.30 -20.78
C LEU A 474 -38.33 -24.47 -19.89
N SER A 475 -39.43 -23.77 -20.17
CA SER A 475 -40.69 -23.95 -19.42
C SER A 475 -41.87 -24.35 -20.31
N ALA A 476 -41.81 -25.53 -20.95
CA ALA A 476 -42.99 -26.24 -21.45
C ALA A 476 -42.69 -27.69 -21.90
N SER A 477 -42.22 -28.57 -21.02
CA SER A 477 -42.31 -30.03 -21.28
C SER A 477 -42.15 -30.88 -20.01
N SER A 478 -43.02 -30.70 -19.03
CA SER A 478 -43.32 -31.73 -18.02
C SER A 478 -44.60 -32.45 -18.42
N GLY A 479 -44.46 -33.54 -19.20
CA GLY A 479 -45.56 -34.39 -19.65
C GLY A 479 -45.74 -35.61 -18.75
N ALA A 480 -46.94 -35.78 -18.19
CA ALA A 480 -47.44 -37.03 -17.61
C ALA A 480 -47.82 -38.04 -18.73
N PRO A 481 -47.97 -39.35 -18.43
CA PRO A 481 -47.61 -40.45 -19.33
C PRO A 481 -48.77 -40.98 -20.18
N LEU A 482 -48.47 -41.45 -21.40
CA LEU A 482 -49.37 -42.29 -22.20
C LEU A 482 -48.63 -43.38 -22.99
N GLU A 483 -49.37 -44.45 -23.22
CA GLU A 483 -49.01 -45.82 -23.57
C GLU A 483 -48.42 -46.04 -24.98
N GLY A 484 -47.47 -47.00 -25.04
CA GLY A 484 -47.40 -48.13 -25.98
C GLY A 484 -47.54 -47.93 -27.49
N ARG A 485 -46.47 -48.24 -28.25
CA ARG A 485 -46.44 -49.38 -29.20
C ARG A 485 -45.14 -49.44 -30.03
N ASP A 486 -44.61 -50.66 -30.08
CA ASP A 486 -44.01 -51.39 -31.21
C ASP A 486 -43.02 -50.71 -32.19
N GLY A 487 -41.77 -51.22 -32.13
CA GLY A 487 -41.04 -51.74 -33.29
C GLY A 487 -40.23 -50.76 -34.13
N ASP A 488 -38.90 -50.90 -34.16
CA ASP A 488 -38.20 -51.67 -35.21
C ASP A 488 -36.68 -51.69 -34.98
N ARG A 489 -36.07 -52.67 -35.62
CA ARG A 489 -34.78 -53.35 -35.44
C ARG A 489 -33.52 -52.60 -35.86
N GLY A 490 -32.41 -53.10 -35.30
CA GLY A 490 -31.08 -53.20 -35.91
C GLY A 490 -30.00 -52.77 -34.91
N GLY A 491 -29.05 -53.56 -34.43
CA GLY A 491 -28.48 -54.86 -34.79
C GLY A 491 -26.99 -54.80 -34.41
N VAL A 492 -26.55 -55.54 -33.37
CA VAL A 492 -25.57 -56.68 -33.45
C VAL A 492 -24.13 -56.22 -33.79
N ASN A 493 -23.09 -56.32 -32.93
CA ASN A 493 -22.41 -57.44 -32.23
C ASN A 493 -21.63 -56.84 -31.04
N GLY A 494 -21.34 -57.48 -29.89
CA GLY A 494 -21.09 -58.89 -29.61
C GLY A 494 -19.61 -59.06 -29.23
N ASP A 495 -19.30 -59.29 -27.94
CA ASP A 495 -18.32 -60.29 -27.50
C ASP A 495 -18.38 -60.46 -25.96
N VAL A 496 -18.52 -61.73 -25.57
CA VAL A 496 -18.60 -62.31 -24.22
C VAL A 496 -17.28 -63.06 -24.02
N ASP A 497 -16.62 -63.04 -22.86
CA ASP A 497 -16.65 -64.11 -21.84
C ASP A 497 -15.60 -63.75 -20.77
N ALA A 498 -15.92 -63.74 -19.48
CA ALA A 498 -16.04 -64.86 -18.53
C ALA A 498 -14.72 -65.20 -17.81
N SER A 499 -14.61 -64.79 -16.54
CA SER A 499 -13.94 -65.51 -15.44
C SER A 499 -14.23 -64.77 -14.13
N GLY A 500 -14.95 -65.44 -13.22
CA GLY A 500 -15.37 -64.86 -11.94
C GLY A 500 -14.25 -64.87 -10.88
N ASP A 501 -14.23 -63.83 -10.06
CA ASP A 501 -13.90 -63.95 -8.65
C ASP A 501 -14.62 -62.85 -7.86
N VAL A 502 -15.24 -63.23 -6.75
CA VAL A 502 -16.00 -62.33 -5.85
C VAL A 502 -15.04 -61.81 -4.79
N ARG A 503 -14.77 -60.49 -4.77
CA ARG A 503 -14.18 -59.82 -3.61
C ARG A 503 -14.82 -58.46 -3.36
N MET A 504 -15.55 -58.38 -2.26
CA MET A 504 -15.93 -57.13 -1.59
C MET A 504 -14.67 -56.36 -1.20
N ARG A 505 -14.55 -55.09 -1.60
CA ARG A 505 -13.53 -54.16 -1.08
C ARG A 505 -14.16 -52.77 -0.99
N GLY A 506 -14.12 -52.21 0.21
CA GLY A 506 -14.69 -50.90 0.56
C GLY A 506 -14.08 -49.74 -0.20
N GLU A 507 -14.91 -48.72 -0.39
CA GLU A 507 -14.58 -47.39 -0.90
C GLU A 507 -13.81 -46.62 0.17
N ASP A 508 -12.59 -46.20 -0.17
CA ASP A 508 -11.85 -45.11 0.46
C ASP A 508 -10.75 -44.70 -0.52
N THR A 509 -11.01 -43.69 -1.36
CA THR A 509 -10.00 -42.78 -1.93
C THR A 509 -10.66 -41.52 -2.48
N ASP A 510 -10.72 -40.46 -1.67
CA ASP A 510 -10.89 -39.08 -2.15
C ASP A 510 -9.57 -38.60 -2.77
N GLY A 511 -9.42 -38.84 -4.07
CA GLY A 511 -8.44 -38.17 -4.91
C GLY A 511 -9.09 -36.91 -5.49
N VAL A 512 -8.68 -35.73 -5.00
CA VAL A 512 -9.14 -34.44 -5.50
C VAL A 512 -8.60 -34.22 -6.92
N ASN A 513 -9.48 -34.37 -7.91
CA ASN A 513 -9.19 -34.13 -9.31
C ASN A 513 -9.30 -32.62 -9.61
N MET A 514 -8.16 -31.95 -9.69
CA MET A 514 -8.05 -30.59 -10.21
C MET A 514 -7.87 -30.65 -11.73
N GLY A 515 -8.89 -30.25 -12.49
CA GLY A 515 -8.77 -30.06 -13.94
C GLY A 515 -10.12 -29.98 -14.65
N GLY A 516 -10.48 -28.79 -15.11
CA GLY A 516 -11.61 -28.58 -16.01
C GLY A 516 -11.96 -27.12 -16.17
N ASP A 517 -11.27 -26.43 -17.08
CA ASP A 517 -11.63 -25.11 -17.63
C ASP A 517 -13.12 -25.06 -17.97
N LYS A 518 -13.81 -24.02 -17.49
CA LYS A 518 -15.04 -23.53 -18.08
C LYS A 518 -14.90 -22.02 -18.29
N ASP A 519 -14.96 -21.66 -19.57
CA ASP A 519 -14.95 -20.32 -20.13
C ASP A 519 -15.86 -19.33 -19.39
N GLU A 520 -15.31 -18.14 -19.17
CA GLU A 520 -15.96 -16.96 -18.62
C GLU A 520 -16.94 -16.34 -19.62
N GLY A 521 -18.18 -16.13 -19.19
CA GLY A 521 -19.19 -15.32 -19.86
C GLY A 521 -19.77 -14.28 -18.91
N ALA A 522 -19.30 -13.05 -19.06
CA ALA A 522 -19.69 -11.82 -18.36
C ALA A 522 -21.13 -11.75 -17.80
N GLU A 523 -21.26 -11.90 -16.48
CA GLU A 523 -22.11 -11.14 -15.56
C GLU A 523 -21.91 -11.69 -14.13
N GLY A 524 -20.73 -11.46 -13.56
CA GLY A 524 -20.47 -11.69 -12.14
C GLY A 524 -20.13 -10.37 -11.50
N LYS A 525 -21.04 -9.82 -10.67
CA LYS A 525 -20.55 -8.93 -9.60
C LYS A 525 -19.59 -9.78 -8.78
N ASP A 526 -18.31 -9.42 -8.74
CA ASP A 526 -17.32 -10.05 -7.86
C ASP A 526 -17.81 -9.95 -6.42
N LYS A 527 -18.57 -10.94 -5.97
CA LYS A 527 -18.99 -11.02 -4.59
C LYS A 527 -17.80 -11.53 -3.80
N TRP A 528 -17.11 -10.59 -3.17
CA TRP A 528 -16.03 -10.84 -2.21
C TRP A 528 -16.43 -11.75 -1.05
N MET A 529 -17.73 -11.90 -0.81
CA MET A 529 -18.31 -12.99 -0.04
C MET A 529 -19.07 -13.92 -0.98
N ASP A 530 -18.64 -15.16 -1.10
CA ASP A 530 -19.44 -16.17 -1.78
C ASP A 530 -20.75 -16.32 -1.00
N PRO A 531 -21.95 -16.20 -1.61
CA PRO A 531 -23.21 -16.48 -0.92
C PRO A 531 -23.21 -17.84 -0.21
N ASP A 532 -22.43 -18.81 -0.69
CA ASP A 532 -22.28 -20.13 -0.08
C ASP A 532 -21.42 -20.15 1.20
N MET A 533 -20.72 -19.05 1.51
CA MET A 533 -19.97 -18.86 2.77
C MET A 533 -20.84 -18.32 3.92
N ILE A 534 -22.06 -17.83 3.64
CA ILE A 534 -23.02 -17.43 4.68
C ILE A 534 -23.83 -18.67 5.05
N HIS A 535 -23.50 -19.28 6.19
CA HIS A 535 -24.17 -20.50 6.58
C HIS A 535 -25.59 -20.25 7.11
N PRO A 536 -26.53 -21.20 6.92
CA PRO A 536 -27.91 -21.05 7.38
C PRO A 536 -28.03 -20.76 8.89
N GLU A 537 -27.06 -21.25 9.68
CA GLU A 537 -26.99 -21.06 11.12
C GLU A 537 -26.66 -19.61 11.53
N ASP A 538 -25.92 -18.87 10.70
CA ASP A 538 -25.61 -17.45 10.94
C ASP A 538 -26.85 -16.55 10.78
N ASN A 539 -27.83 -17.04 10.02
CA ASN A 539 -29.13 -16.41 9.77
C ASN A 539 -30.20 -16.77 10.80
N LEU A 540 -29.87 -17.59 11.81
CA LEU A 540 -30.79 -17.87 12.91
C LEU A 540 -30.97 -16.61 13.76
N PRO A 541 -32.21 -16.27 14.13
CA PRO A 541 -32.47 -15.18 15.08
C PRO A 541 -31.71 -15.45 16.38
N SER A 542 -30.85 -14.52 16.78
CA SER A 542 -29.96 -14.68 17.93
C SER A 542 -29.91 -13.40 18.75
N LYS A 543 -29.59 -13.55 20.04
CA LYS A 543 -29.24 -12.42 20.92
C LYS A 543 -27.80 -12.55 21.41
N TYR A 544 -27.23 -11.44 21.82
CA TYR A 544 -25.92 -11.38 22.44
C TYR A 544 -26.06 -11.35 23.95
N THR A 545 -25.33 -12.24 24.63
CA THR A 545 -25.28 -12.31 26.09
C THR A 545 -23.84 -12.12 26.55
N SER A 546 -23.67 -11.35 27.61
CA SER A 546 -22.37 -11.09 28.22
C SER A 546 -22.35 -11.63 29.64
N GLU A 547 -21.39 -12.48 29.95
CA GLU A 547 -21.20 -13.06 31.28
C GLU A 547 -19.74 -12.86 31.73
N GLU A 548 -19.54 -12.50 33.00
CA GLU A 548 -18.21 -12.53 33.60
C GLU A 548 -17.93 -13.93 34.14
N GLU A 549 -16.98 -14.63 33.53
CA GLU A 549 -16.55 -15.96 33.93
C GLU A 549 -15.10 -15.93 34.46
N ASP A 550 -14.85 -16.65 35.56
CA ASP A 550 -13.52 -16.90 36.08
C ASP A 550 -12.91 -18.11 35.37
N VAL A 551 -11.97 -17.86 34.47
CA VAL A 551 -11.29 -18.89 33.66
C VAL A 551 -9.98 -19.28 34.33
N VAL A 552 -9.88 -20.54 34.75
CA VAL A 552 -8.64 -21.10 35.30
C VAL A 552 -7.68 -21.42 34.15
N VAL A 553 -6.57 -20.69 34.07
CA VAL A 553 -5.53 -20.88 33.06
C VAL A 553 -4.35 -21.63 33.67
N LYS A 554 -4.09 -22.82 33.11
CA LYS A 554 -3.01 -23.76 33.43
C LYS A 554 -2.07 -24.03 32.25
N CYS A 555 -2.34 -23.50 31.06
CA CYS A 555 -1.50 -23.73 29.90
C CYS A 555 -0.14 -23.00 30.01
N LYS A 556 0.81 -23.39 29.17
CA LYS A 556 2.10 -22.69 29.06
C LYS A 556 2.03 -21.58 28.05
N VAL A 557 2.70 -20.48 28.32
CA VAL A 557 2.90 -19.39 27.35
C VAL A 557 4.36 -19.32 26.96
N ARG A 558 4.60 -19.12 25.67
CA ARG A 558 5.90 -18.82 25.10
C ARG A 558 5.73 -17.64 24.17
N TYR A 559 6.67 -16.70 24.21
CA TYR A 559 6.80 -15.68 23.18
C TYR A 559 7.97 -16.03 22.26
N VAL A 560 7.74 -15.91 20.95
CA VAL A 560 8.78 -16.01 19.92
C VAL A 560 8.63 -14.79 19.05
N ASP A 561 9.65 -13.94 19.02
CA ASP A 561 9.62 -12.72 18.22
C ASP A 561 9.65 -13.05 16.72
N LEU A 562 8.48 -13.01 16.09
CA LEU A 562 8.26 -13.18 14.66
C LEU A 562 7.50 -11.98 14.09
N GLU A 563 7.65 -10.80 14.70
CA GLU A 563 6.99 -9.57 14.25
C GLU A 563 7.50 -9.08 12.90
N GLY A 564 8.65 -9.59 12.42
CA GLY A 564 9.27 -9.17 11.17
C GLY A 564 9.46 -7.65 11.13
N ARG A 565 10.09 -7.08 12.17
CA ARG A 565 10.46 -5.66 12.29
C ARG A 565 11.98 -5.52 12.40
N ALA A 566 12.52 -4.38 11.98
CA ALA A 566 13.94 -4.09 12.10
C ALA A 566 14.38 -3.96 13.58
N ASP A 567 15.53 -4.54 13.90
CA ASP A 567 16.18 -4.37 15.20
C ASP A 567 17.00 -3.08 15.25
N GLU A 568 17.40 -2.67 16.46
CA GLU A 568 18.14 -1.42 16.69
C GLU A 568 19.41 -1.33 15.83
N SER A 569 20.15 -2.44 15.70
CA SER A 569 21.39 -2.51 14.91
C SER A 569 21.12 -2.23 13.43
N ALA A 570 20.03 -2.76 12.89
CA ALA A 570 19.66 -2.53 11.50
C ALA A 570 19.11 -1.14 11.25
N MET A 571 18.31 -0.61 12.18
CA MET A 571 17.83 0.76 12.07
C MET A 571 19.02 1.73 12.00
N LYS A 572 20.06 1.54 12.83
CA LYS A 572 21.30 2.33 12.78
C LYS A 572 21.98 2.24 11.41
N MET A 573 22.22 1.03 10.92
CA MET A 573 22.85 0.80 9.62
C MET A 573 22.08 1.45 8.46
N ILE A 574 20.75 1.37 8.48
CA ILE A 574 19.89 1.96 7.44
C ILE A 574 19.90 3.49 7.53
N LEU A 575 19.80 4.05 8.74
CA LEU A 575 19.82 5.51 8.93
C LEU A 575 21.17 6.13 8.55
N GLU A 576 22.29 5.46 8.84
CA GLU A 576 23.62 5.87 8.36
C GLU A 576 23.70 5.91 6.83
N ALA A 577 23.13 4.91 6.16
CA ALA A 577 23.12 4.83 4.70
C ALA A 577 22.19 5.88 4.06
N VAL A 578 21.06 6.18 4.71
CA VAL A 578 20.08 7.18 4.23
C VAL A 578 20.57 8.62 4.49
N ALA A 579 21.29 8.85 5.60
CA ALA A 579 21.80 10.15 6.03
C ALA A 579 20.72 11.27 5.96
N PRO A 580 19.60 11.14 6.68
CA PRO A 580 18.49 12.09 6.58
C PRO A 580 18.89 13.47 7.14
N ARG A 581 18.46 14.55 6.49
CA ARG A 581 18.70 15.93 6.96
C ARG A 581 17.92 16.25 8.24
N LYS A 582 16.70 15.74 8.34
CA LYS A 582 15.82 15.83 9.52
C LYS A 582 15.20 14.46 9.74
N LEU A 583 15.08 14.03 11.00
CA LEU A 583 14.49 12.75 11.37
C LEU A 583 13.32 13.00 12.33
N ILE A 584 12.18 12.37 12.06
CA ILE A 584 11.05 12.34 13.00
C ILE A 584 10.89 10.90 13.47
N LEU A 585 11.02 10.68 14.77
CA LEU A 585 10.77 9.39 15.39
C LEU A 585 9.30 9.33 15.81
N ILE A 586 8.58 8.41 15.20
CA ILE A 586 7.17 8.15 15.42
C ILE A 586 6.99 6.71 15.87
N HIS A 587 5.88 6.43 16.56
CA HIS A 587 5.61 5.13 17.17
C HIS A 587 6.60 4.69 18.26
N GLY A 588 6.16 3.74 19.09
CA GLY A 588 6.87 3.28 20.28
C GLY A 588 6.55 4.05 21.56
N THR A 589 6.87 3.44 22.70
CA THR A 589 6.67 4.05 24.03
C THR A 589 7.59 5.24 24.22
N GLU A 590 7.16 6.23 25.00
CA GLU A 590 7.95 7.44 25.30
C GLU A 590 9.38 7.11 25.75
N GLU A 591 9.55 6.16 26.67
CA GLU A 591 10.87 5.73 27.16
C GLU A 591 11.78 5.20 26.04
N LYS A 592 11.24 4.37 25.14
CA LYS A 592 12.01 3.76 24.05
C LYS A 592 12.34 4.79 22.97
N THR A 593 11.39 5.64 22.60
CA THR A 593 11.58 6.68 21.59
C THR A 593 12.63 7.70 22.08
N GLU A 594 12.61 8.08 23.35
CA GLU A 594 13.64 8.94 23.94
C GLU A 594 15.02 8.28 23.99
N SER A 595 15.08 7.00 24.38
CA SER A 595 16.32 6.23 24.37
C SER A 595 16.93 6.18 22.97
N LEU A 596 16.12 5.87 21.96
CA LEU A 596 16.55 5.79 20.57
C LEU A 596 17.03 7.15 20.05
N CYS A 597 16.32 8.23 20.40
CA CYS A 597 16.71 9.59 20.08
C CYS A 597 18.10 9.93 20.64
N ARG A 598 18.38 9.57 21.91
CA ARG A 598 19.71 9.78 22.51
C ARG A 598 20.79 9.01 21.77
N THR A 599 20.52 7.74 21.46
CA THR A 599 21.47 6.90 20.71
C THR A 599 21.79 7.47 19.33
N TYR A 600 20.80 8.01 18.60
CA TYR A 600 21.04 8.61 17.29
C TYR A 600 21.75 9.96 17.35
N LEU A 601 21.54 10.75 18.41
CA LEU A 601 22.29 11.99 18.63
C LEU A 601 23.77 11.76 18.96
N GLU A 602 24.12 10.59 19.50
CA GLU A 602 25.50 10.19 19.78
C GLU A 602 26.26 9.71 18.54
N MET A 603 25.57 9.43 17.43
CA MET A 603 26.19 8.95 16.19
C MET A 603 26.90 10.09 15.43
N PRO A 604 28.14 9.90 14.96
CA PRO A 604 28.97 10.98 14.41
C PRO A 604 28.45 11.54 13.07
N ASP A 605 27.91 10.69 12.21
CA ASP A 605 27.45 11.05 10.86
C ASP A 605 25.93 11.36 10.79
N MET A 606 25.26 11.46 11.95
CA MET A 606 23.82 11.65 12.03
C MET A 606 23.41 13.12 12.13
N THR A 607 22.20 13.45 11.67
CA THR A 607 21.65 14.80 11.85
C THR A 607 21.37 15.12 13.32
N ARG A 608 21.53 16.40 13.68
CA ARG A 608 21.15 16.93 15.00
C ARG A 608 19.68 17.32 15.08
N GLU A 609 18.98 17.38 13.94
CA GLU A 609 17.55 17.68 13.88
C GLU A 609 16.72 16.39 13.96
N ILE A 610 16.59 15.87 15.19
CA ILE A 610 15.75 14.71 15.50
C ILE A 610 14.55 15.16 16.34
N TYR A 611 13.35 14.82 15.92
CA TYR A 611 12.09 15.24 16.55
C TYR A 611 11.30 14.03 17.07
N THR A 612 10.66 14.19 18.23
CA THR A 612 9.83 13.17 18.90
C THR A 612 8.45 13.77 19.26
N PRO A 613 7.53 13.92 18.28
CA PRO A 613 6.27 14.63 18.47
C PRO A 613 5.38 14.00 19.54
N SER A 614 4.63 14.84 20.24
CA SER A 614 3.48 14.43 21.05
C SER A 614 2.21 14.32 20.19
N ILE A 615 1.22 13.57 20.66
CA ILE A 615 -0.08 13.46 20.00
C ILE A 615 -0.75 14.84 19.91
N GLY A 616 -1.15 15.24 18.70
CA GLY A 616 -1.74 16.55 18.38
C GLY A 616 -0.73 17.69 18.22
N GLU A 617 0.57 17.44 18.40
CA GLU A 617 1.62 18.44 18.21
C GLU A 617 1.89 18.65 16.71
N ILE A 618 1.93 19.92 16.30
CA ILE A 618 2.20 20.32 14.92
C ILE A 618 3.69 20.69 14.82
N LEU A 619 4.49 19.83 14.20
CA LEU A 619 5.90 20.08 13.93
C LEU A 619 6.08 20.77 12.59
N ASN A 620 6.74 21.93 12.58
CA ASN A 620 7.17 22.57 11.35
C ASN A 620 8.59 22.11 10.99
N VAL A 621 8.71 21.31 9.93
CA VAL A 621 9.99 20.75 9.46
C VAL A 621 10.45 21.39 8.15
N SER A 622 9.82 22.48 7.72
CA SER A 622 10.21 23.26 6.54
C SER A 622 11.67 23.67 6.59
N GLU A 623 12.34 23.70 5.43
CA GLU A 623 13.67 24.25 5.30
C GLU A 623 13.65 25.48 4.40
N VAL A 624 14.31 26.56 4.82
CA VAL A 624 14.42 27.77 4.00
C VAL A 624 15.53 27.58 2.97
N THR A 625 15.34 26.65 2.05
CA THR A 625 16.20 26.51 0.87
C THR A 625 15.57 27.26 -0.29
N ASN A 626 16.15 28.42 -0.63
CA ASN A 626 15.76 29.15 -1.84
C ASN A 626 16.26 28.37 -3.05
N MET A 627 15.32 27.74 -3.76
CA MET A 627 15.63 26.95 -4.94
C MET A 627 15.36 27.73 -6.22
N TYR A 628 16.27 27.63 -7.17
CA TYR A 628 16.15 28.26 -8.48
C TYR A 628 16.42 27.22 -9.56
N LYS A 629 15.44 27.01 -10.44
CA LYS A 629 15.64 26.23 -11.67
C LYS A 629 16.23 27.13 -12.73
N ILE A 630 17.52 26.95 -13.04
CA ILE A 630 18.23 27.71 -14.07
C ILE A 630 18.56 26.76 -15.21
N ASN A 631 18.11 27.09 -16.43
CA ASN A 631 18.45 26.30 -17.61
C ASN A 631 19.79 26.76 -18.19
N LEU A 632 20.63 25.82 -18.62
CA LEU A 632 21.89 26.13 -19.29
C LEU A 632 21.65 26.42 -20.77
N THR A 633 22.31 27.46 -21.33
CA THR A 633 22.33 27.67 -22.79
C THR A 633 23.20 26.61 -23.50
N ASP A 634 22.80 26.23 -24.72
CA ASP A 634 23.58 25.30 -25.56
C ASP A 634 25.01 25.82 -25.84
N ALA A 635 25.16 27.14 -26.00
CA ALA A 635 26.45 27.79 -26.18
C ALA A 635 27.36 27.58 -24.96
N LEU A 636 26.84 27.75 -23.74
CA LEU A 636 27.60 27.55 -22.51
C LEU A 636 27.92 26.06 -22.32
N LEU A 637 26.97 25.16 -22.57
CA LEU A 637 27.19 23.72 -22.47
C LEU A 637 28.30 23.24 -23.41
N SER A 638 28.35 23.77 -24.64
CA SER A 638 29.39 23.44 -25.62
C SER A 638 30.80 23.95 -25.26
N SER A 639 30.89 24.93 -24.35
CA SER A 639 32.15 25.53 -23.91
C SER A 639 32.79 24.84 -22.71
N LEU A 640 32.11 23.87 -22.09
CA LEU A 640 32.60 23.19 -20.90
C LEU A 640 33.71 22.19 -21.24
N SER A 641 34.86 22.32 -20.56
CA SER A 641 35.92 21.34 -20.59
C SER A 641 35.73 20.32 -19.46
N PHE A 642 35.34 19.10 -19.81
CA PHE A 642 35.17 18.01 -18.85
C PHE A 642 36.52 17.37 -18.49
N SER A 643 36.69 17.08 -17.21
CA SER A 643 37.83 16.38 -16.61
C SER A 643 37.29 15.14 -15.88
N THR A 644 37.81 13.96 -16.22
CA THR A 644 37.34 12.68 -15.65
C THR A 644 37.98 12.43 -14.28
N LEU A 645 37.18 12.15 -13.26
CA LEU A 645 37.62 11.70 -11.94
C LEU A 645 36.86 10.43 -11.54
N GLY A 646 37.53 9.28 -11.64
CA GLY A 646 36.90 7.99 -11.38
C GLY A 646 35.83 7.68 -12.44
N GLU A 647 34.56 7.61 -12.03
CA GLU A 647 33.39 7.39 -12.90
C GLU A 647 32.65 8.69 -13.26
N TYR A 648 33.08 9.84 -12.72
CA TYR A 648 32.41 11.12 -12.88
C TYR A 648 33.16 12.05 -13.84
N ASP A 649 32.40 12.83 -14.63
CA ASP A 649 32.92 13.92 -15.46
C ASP A 649 32.67 15.25 -14.77
N LEU A 650 33.75 16.00 -14.52
CA LEU A 650 33.72 17.28 -13.80
C LEU A 650 34.02 18.43 -14.77
N ALA A 651 33.23 19.50 -14.71
CA ALA A 651 33.50 20.72 -15.45
C ALA A 651 33.27 21.95 -14.57
N TYR A 652 34.14 22.95 -14.71
CA TYR A 652 33.95 24.25 -14.07
C TYR A 652 33.05 25.14 -14.92
N LEU A 653 32.04 25.73 -14.30
CA LEU A 653 31.03 26.52 -15.00
C LEU A 653 30.91 27.93 -14.41
N VAL A 654 30.99 28.93 -15.28
CA VAL A 654 30.72 30.35 -14.95
C VAL A 654 29.85 30.93 -16.05
N GLY A 655 28.75 31.59 -15.68
CA GLY A 655 27.85 32.24 -16.63
C GLY A 655 27.11 33.41 -16.01
N GLN A 656 26.41 34.16 -16.84
CA GLN A 656 25.54 35.27 -16.42
C GLN A 656 24.08 34.82 -16.52
N VAL A 657 23.33 35.01 -15.43
CA VAL A 657 21.89 34.71 -15.42
C VAL A 657 21.16 35.79 -16.21
N GLN A 658 20.38 35.38 -17.22
CA GLN A 658 19.55 36.24 -18.05
C GLN A 658 18.10 35.77 -18.00
N ILE A 659 17.16 36.71 -18.04
CA ILE A 659 15.72 36.43 -18.13
C ILE A 659 15.27 36.93 -19.51
N PRO A 660 15.07 36.03 -20.50
CA PRO A 660 14.68 36.43 -21.85
C PRO A 660 13.32 37.13 -21.86
N ALA A 661 13.18 38.18 -22.67
CA ALA A 661 11.91 38.90 -22.82
C ALA A 661 10.82 37.96 -23.35
N GLY A 662 9.85 37.60 -22.49
CA GLY A 662 8.76 36.68 -22.80
C GLY A 662 8.87 35.27 -22.17
N SER A 663 9.95 34.96 -21.45
CA SER A 663 10.11 33.71 -20.70
C SER A 663 10.25 33.98 -19.20
N THR A 664 9.57 33.17 -18.38
CA THR A 664 9.68 33.21 -16.91
C THR A 664 10.84 32.35 -16.38
N ALA A 665 11.48 31.53 -17.23
CA ALA A 665 12.57 30.66 -16.83
C ALA A 665 13.93 31.39 -16.99
N PRO A 666 14.72 31.57 -15.91
CA PRO A 666 16.05 32.15 -16.00
C PRO A 666 17.00 31.19 -16.73
N VAL A 667 17.83 31.75 -17.60
CA VAL A 667 18.80 31.00 -18.40
C VAL A 667 20.21 31.46 -18.06
N LEU A 668 21.12 30.52 -17.88
CA LEU A 668 22.53 30.80 -17.68
C LEU A 668 23.22 30.86 -19.05
N GLY A 669 23.47 32.08 -19.49
CA GLY A 669 24.14 32.40 -20.74
C GLY A 669 25.60 32.76 -20.53
N MET A 670 26.34 32.81 -21.63
CA MET A 670 27.63 33.49 -21.63
C MET A 670 27.43 34.99 -21.32
N PRO A 671 28.39 35.66 -20.66
CA PRO A 671 28.30 37.09 -20.42
C PRO A 671 28.15 37.85 -21.75
N MET A 672 27.14 38.73 -21.83
CA MET A 672 26.90 39.50 -23.04
C MET A 672 27.99 40.55 -23.25
N VAL A 673 28.49 40.63 -24.49
CA VAL A 673 29.35 41.71 -24.95
C VAL A 673 28.43 42.86 -25.33
N GLU A 674 28.43 43.95 -24.58
CA GLU A 674 27.85 45.20 -25.07
C GLU A 674 28.63 45.64 -26.30
N VAL A 675 27.97 45.58 -27.46
CA VAL A 675 28.47 46.17 -28.70
C VAL A 675 28.10 47.64 -28.62
N GLU A 676 29.04 48.49 -28.17
CA GLU A 676 28.91 49.93 -28.41
C GLU A 676 28.91 50.15 -29.93
N GLY A 677 27.71 50.41 -30.48
CA GLY A 677 27.51 50.89 -31.84
C GLY A 677 26.65 49.99 -32.72
N GLY A 678 25.34 50.24 -32.72
CA GLY A 678 24.44 49.72 -33.75
C GLY A 678 22.98 49.79 -33.34
N ALA A 679 22.31 50.89 -33.67
CA ALA A 679 20.87 51.06 -33.46
C ALA A 679 20.07 49.89 -34.06
N GLU A 680 19.25 49.24 -33.24
CA GLU A 680 18.29 48.23 -33.65
C GLU A 680 17.34 48.80 -34.72
N LYS A 681 17.40 48.26 -35.94
CA LYS A 681 16.26 48.30 -36.86
C LYS A 681 15.58 46.94 -36.82
N THR A 682 14.32 46.95 -36.40
CA THR A 682 13.38 45.83 -36.43
C THR A 682 13.27 45.22 -37.83
N PRO A 683 13.19 43.87 -37.96
CA PRO A 683 13.05 43.20 -39.25
C PRO A 683 11.58 43.24 -39.70
N GLY A 684 11.26 44.22 -40.53
CA GLY A 684 9.95 44.37 -41.14
C GLY A 684 10.01 45.41 -42.23
N ASP A 685 10.55 45.02 -43.39
CA ASP A 685 10.30 45.58 -44.73
C ASP A 685 11.51 45.29 -45.63
N ALA A 686 11.53 44.09 -46.22
CA ALA A 686 12.33 43.82 -47.41
C ALA A 686 11.37 43.56 -48.57
N VAL A 687 10.89 44.66 -49.16
CA VAL A 687 10.12 44.66 -50.40
C VAL A 687 11.05 44.26 -51.54
N ASP A 688 10.62 43.20 -52.24
CA ASP A 688 11.13 42.68 -53.51
C ASP A 688 11.32 43.82 -54.53
N ARG A 689 12.58 44.18 -54.82
CA ARG A 689 12.93 44.99 -55.98
C ARG A 689 13.97 44.23 -56.81
N ARG A 690 13.48 43.61 -57.88
CA ARG A 690 14.30 43.09 -58.98
C ARG A 690 14.85 44.26 -59.79
N ASP A 691 16.16 44.39 -59.82
CA ASP A 691 16.84 45.17 -60.85
C ASP A 691 17.35 44.23 -61.95
N GLN A 692 17.00 44.59 -63.19
CA GLN A 692 17.43 43.95 -64.41
C GLN A 692 18.86 44.40 -64.71
N ASN A 693 19.84 43.61 -64.26
CA ASN A 693 21.13 43.39 -64.92
C ASN A 693 21.96 42.43 -64.05
N GLY A 694 22.09 41.20 -64.51
CA GLY A 694 22.73 40.10 -63.78
C GLY A 694 24.22 40.29 -63.54
N MET A 695 24.58 40.95 -62.42
CA MET A 695 25.86 40.77 -61.74
C MET A 695 25.63 40.71 -60.23
N ALA A 696 25.91 39.55 -59.64
CA ALA A 696 25.76 39.28 -58.22
C ALA A 696 26.77 40.08 -57.38
N VAL A 697 26.27 40.87 -56.43
CA VAL A 697 27.07 41.56 -55.42
C VAL A 697 27.38 40.57 -54.30
N ALA A 698 28.55 39.93 -54.38
CA ALA A 698 29.07 38.96 -53.40
C ALA A 698 29.73 39.62 -52.16
N THR A 699 29.52 40.92 -51.92
CA THR A 699 30.22 41.69 -50.87
C THR A 699 29.49 41.77 -49.53
N THR A 700 28.20 41.47 -49.46
CA THR A 700 27.44 41.57 -48.18
C THR A 700 27.66 40.37 -47.27
N THR A 701 27.88 39.17 -47.84
CA THR A 701 28.10 37.93 -47.08
C THR A 701 29.45 37.92 -46.38
N GLN A 702 30.50 38.46 -47.00
CA GLN A 702 31.84 38.53 -46.40
C GLN A 702 31.92 39.49 -45.22
N HIS A 703 31.19 40.62 -45.26
CA HIS A 703 31.19 41.58 -44.15
C HIS A 703 30.40 41.06 -42.94
N GLN A 704 29.28 40.38 -43.17
CA GLN A 704 28.53 39.70 -42.10
C GLN A 704 29.34 38.54 -41.50
N GLN A 705 30.00 37.72 -42.32
CA GLN A 705 30.88 36.66 -41.85
C GLN A 705 32.08 37.21 -41.06
N ALA A 706 32.70 38.31 -41.50
CA ALA A 706 33.81 38.94 -40.80
C ALA A 706 33.40 39.53 -39.45
N LEU A 707 32.21 40.16 -39.37
CA LEU A 707 31.67 40.69 -38.12
C LEU A 707 31.33 39.56 -37.13
N GLN A 708 30.79 38.44 -37.64
CA GLN A 708 30.49 37.25 -36.85
C GLN A 708 31.77 36.58 -36.32
N LEU A 709 32.83 36.51 -37.15
CA LEU A 709 34.14 36.00 -36.74
C LEU A 709 34.82 36.92 -35.71
N GLN A 710 34.68 38.24 -35.85
CA GLN A 710 35.16 39.21 -34.85
C GLN A 710 34.40 39.08 -33.52
N LEU A 711 33.09 38.91 -33.55
CA LEU A 711 32.29 38.65 -32.35
C LEU A 711 32.71 37.35 -31.66
N GLN A 712 32.93 36.27 -32.43
CA GLN A 712 33.46 35.00 -31.92
C GLN A 712 34.84 35.15 -31.28
N GLN A 713 35.77 35.86 -31.93
CA GLN A 713 37.11 36.08 -31.39
C GLN A 713 37.08 36.92 -30.11
N LYS A 714 36.25 37.96 -30.06
CA LYS A 714 36.09 38.82 -28.88
C LYS A 714 35.46 38.04 -27.72
N HIS A 715 34.51 37.15 -28.01
CA HIS A 715 33.91 36.24 -27.06
C HIS A 715 34.94 35.24 -26.48
N GLN A 716 35.78 34.67 -27.34
CA GLN A 716 36.84 33.75 -26.96
C GLN A 716 37.92 34.42 -26.08
N GLN A 717 38.29 35.66 -26.37
CA GLN A 717 39.21 36.44 -25.54
C GLN A 717 38.64 36.74 -24.15
N GLN A 718 37.33 36.95 -24.03
CA GLN A 718 36.68 37.22 -22.75
C GLN A 718 36.51 35.94 -21.92
N LEU A 719 36.26 34.79 -22.56
CA LEU A 719 36.34 33.46 -21.96
C LEU A 719 37.73 33.18 -21.40
N GLU A 720 38.80 33.46 -22.14
CA GLU A 720 40.17 33.34 -21.64
C GLU A 720 40.44 34.28 -20.45
N MET A 721 39.85 35.49 -20.46
CA MET A 721 40.01 36.46 -19.37
C MET A 721 39.24 36.04 -18.10
N LEU A 722 38.08 35.41 -18.24
CA LEU A 722 37.29 34.81 -17.14
C LEU A 722 37.95 33.53 -16.60
N ALA A 723 38.48 32.67 -17.48
CA ALA A 723 39.24 31.48 -17.10
C ALA A 723 40.51 31.84 -16.30
N ARG A 724 41.19 32.95 -16.64
CA ARG A 724 42.35 33.46 -15.88
C ARG A 724 42.02 33.97 -14.48
N LYS A 725 40.75 34.26 -14.15
CA LYS A 725 40.34 34.65 -12.79
C LYS A 725 40.09 33.45 -11.87
N HIS A 726 39.92 32.25 -12.43
CA HIS A 726 39.74 31.04 -11.62
C HIS A 726 41.09 30.58 -11.06
N ARG A 727 41.16 30.38 -9.74
CA ARG A 727 42.31 29.69 -9.14
C ARG A 727 42.14 28.19 -9.43
N PRO A 728 43.19 27.47 -9.87
CA PRO A 728 43.06 26.05 -10.14
C PRO A 728 42.59 25.32 -8.88
N VAL A 729 41.45 24.63 -8.98
CA VAL A 729 40.89 23.84 -7.89
C VAL A 729 41.25 22.38 -8.13
N PHE A 730 41.92 21.77 -7.15
CA PHE A 730 42.19 20.33 -7.16
C PHE A 730 41.00 19.61 -6.54
N VAL A 731 40.30 18.81 -7.33
CA VAL A 731 39.16 18.00 -6.88
C VAL A 731 39.60 16.54 -6.82
N GLY A 732 39.46 15.93 -5.63
CA GLY A 732 39.78 14.53 -5.34
C GLY A 732 40.57 14.37 -4.03
N ASP A 733 40.22 13.35 -3.24
CA ASP A 733 40.97 12.98 -2.02
C ASP A 733 41.86 11.77 -2.29
N ILE A 734 43.17 11.96 -2.29
CA ILE A 734 44.12 10.85 -2.49
C ILE A 734 44.38 10.13 -1.17
N LYS A 735 44.08 8.83 -1.14
CA LYS A 735 44.57 7.91 -0.11
C LYS A 735 45.98 7.45 -0.49
N LEU A 736 46.99 7.84 0.29
CA LEU A 736 48.40 7.49 0.04
C LEU A 736 48.63 5.98 -0.06
N THR A 737 47.84 5.17 0.66
CA THR A 737 47.90 3.70 0.62
C THR A 737 47.49 3.14 -0.73
N GLU A 738 46.44 3.70 -1.35
CA GLU A 738 46.01 3.30 -2.69
C GLU A 738 47.01 3.79 -3.75
N PHE A 739 47.49 5.04 -3.61
CA PHE A 739 48.49 5.60 -4.50
C PHE A 739 49.78 4.74 -4.54
N LYS A 740 50.25 4.26 -3.38
CA LYS A 740 51.36 3.30 -3.27
C LYS A 740 51.05 1.98 -3.98
N ASN A 741 49.95 1.33 -3.60
CA ASN A 741 49.69 -0.06 -3.99
C ASN A 741 49.21 -0.22 -5.44
N ARG A 742 48.54 0.81 -5.98
CA ARG A 742 47.94 0.79 -7.31
C ARG A 742 48.77 1.56 -8.32
N VAL A 743 49.04 2.84 -8.06
CA VAL A 743 49.62 3.75 -9.07
C VAL A 743 51.14 3.63 -9.13
N LEU A 744 51.83 3.75 -8.00
CA LEU A 744 53.30 3.71 -7.95
C LEU A 744 53.84 2.31 -8.27
N LYS A 745 53.18 1.26 -7.76
CA LYS A 745 53.54 -0.13 -8.07
C LYS A 745 53.39 -0.48 -9.55
N GLN A 746 52.34 0.02 -10.22
CA GLN A 746 52.17 -0.16 -11.68
C GLN A 746 53.19 0.64 -12.48
N ALA A 747 53.64 1.78 -11.97
CA ALA A 747 54.69 2.60 -12.59
C ALA A 747 56.12 2.09 -12.31
N GLY A 748 56.28 1.01 -11.53
CA GLY A 748 57.59 0.44 -11.18
C GLY A 748 58.39 1.27 -10.17
N ILE A 749 57.74 2.11 -9.38
CA ILE A 749 58.36 2.97 -8.37
C ILE A 749 58.22 2.31 -6.99
N GLU A 750 59.34 2.04 -6.32
CA GLU A 750 59.34 1.48 -4.97
C GLU A 750 58.96 2.57 -3.97
N ALA A 751 57.97 2.32 -3.10
CA ALA A 751 57.51 3.32 -2.14
C ALA A 751 57.29 2.74 -0.74
N GLU A 752 57.77 3.45 0.28
CA GLU A 752 57.72 3.05 1.69
C GLU A 752 57.14 4.16 2.56
N PHE A 753 56.36 3.79 3.57
CA PHE A 753 55.82 4.76 4.54
C PHE A 753 56.87 5.04 5.60
N MET A 754 57.18 6.32 5.84
CA MET A 754 58.14 6.77 6.85
C MET A 754 57.43 7.67 7.86
N GLY A 755 56.65 7.06 8.76
CA GLY A 755 55.83 7.75 9.76
C GLY A 755 54.38 8.01 9.32
N GLU A 756 53.61 8.71 10.16
CA GLU A 756 52.24 9.10 9.83
C GLU A 756 52.25 10.15 8.71
N GLY A 757 51.49 9.89 7.64
CA GLY A 757 51.27 10.85 6.56
C GLY A 757 52.41 11.05 5.56
N VAL A 758 53.54 10.33 5.65
CA VAL A 758 54.70 10.48 4.75
C VAL A 758 54.99 9.20 3.95
N LEU A 759 54.96 9.31 2.61
CA LEU A 759 55.26 8.25 1.66
C LEU A 759 56.52 8.61 0.86
N VAL A 760 57.57 7.79 0.98
CA VAL A 760 58.86 8.01 0.31
C VAL A 760 58.97 7.07 -0.90
N CYS A 761 59.19 7.64 -2.08
CA CYS A 761 59.33 6.97 -3.37
C CYS A 761 60.81 6.92 -3.80
N ASN A 762 61.30 5.73 -4.15
CA ASN A 762 62.68 5.39 -4.55
C ASN A 762 63.77 5.94 -3.60
N GLY A 763 63.43 6.23 -2.33
CA GLY A 763 64.35 6.85 -1.36
C GLY A 763 64.75 8.30 -1.67
N VAL A 764 64.17 8.93 -2.70
CA VAL A 764 64.61 10.26 -3.21
C VAL A 764 63.49 11.30 -3.17
N VAL A 765 62.22 10.89 -3.24
CA VAL A 765 61.06 11.79 -3.29
C VAL A 765 60.11 11.47 -2.14
N ALA A 766 59.74 12.46 -1.34
CA ALA A 766 58.80 12.30 -0.24
C ALA A 766 57.47 13.01 -0.53
N ILE A 767 56.36 12.31 -0.33
CA ILE A 767 54.99 12.82 -0.41
C ILE A 767 54.47 12.91 1.02
N ARG A 768 54.15 14.11 1.49
CA ARG A 768 53.62 14.37 2.83
C ARG A 768 52.19 14.89 2.73
N LYS A 769 51.24 14.27 3.43
CA LYS A 769 49.90 14.82 3.63
C LYS A 769 49.90 15.66 4.91
N VAL A 770 49.44 16.91 4.84
CA VAL A 770 49.30 17.80 6.00
C VAL A 770 47.89 17.65 6.55
N ASP A 771 47.75 17.06 7.73
CA ASP A 771 46.49 16.55 8.26
C ASP A 771 45.40 17.62 8.50
N GLU A 772 45.78 18.88 8.70
CA GLU A 772 44.82 19.97 9.01
C GLU A 772 44.22 20.66 7.77
N THR A 773 44.81 20.49 6.57
CA THR A 773 44.37 21.20 5.35
C THR A 773 44.15 20.31 4.14
N GLY A 774 44.42 19.00 4.25
CA GLY A 774 44.37 18.06 3.13
C GLY A 774 45.43 18.32 2.05
N GLN A 775 46.35 19.27 2.26
CA GLN A 775 47.39 19.60 1.29
C GLN A 775 48.44 18.51 1.20
N ILE A 776 48.81 18.15 -0.04
CA ILE A 776 49.88 17.20 -0.33
C ILE A 776 51.14 17.98 -0.72
N LEU A 777 52.20 17.83 0.06
CA LEU A 777 53.53 18.38 -0.20
C LEU A 777 54.39 17.32 -0.87
N LEU A 778 55.00 17.67 -2.00
CA LEU A 778 55.97 16.84 -2.71
C LEU A 778 57.38 17.42 -2.51
N GLU A 779 58.16 16.78 -1.65
CA GLU A 779 59.54 17.15 -1.34
C GLU A 779 60.51 16.26 -2.14
N GLY A 780 61.48 16.86 -2.84
CA GLY A 780 62.47 16.11 -3.60
C GLY A 780 63.40 17.02 -4.41
N SER A 781 64.52 16.46 -4.88
CA SER A 781 65.47 17.24 -5.69
C SER A 781 64.92 17.50 -7.10
N PRO A 782 64.86 18.75 -7.57
CA PRO A 782 64.36 19.10 -8.90
C PRO A 782 65.27 18.62 -10.05
N MET A 783 66.42 18.00 -9.75
CA MET A 783 67.31 17.34 -10.72
C MET A 783 67.02 15.84 -10.90
N SER A 784 66.11 15.25 -10.11
CA SER A 784 65.74 13.84 -10.22
C SER A 784 64.62 13.65 -11.25
N ASN A 785 64.78 12.70 -12.16
CA ASN A 785 63.72 12.33 -13.11
C ASN A 785 62.50 11.71 -12.38
N ASP A 786 62.77 10.99 -11.30
CA ASP A 786 61.74 10.36 -10.44
C ASP A 786 60.84 11.42 -9.80
N TYR A 787 61.36 12.61 -9.48
CA TYR A 787 60.55 13.72 -8.97
C TYR A 787 59.47 14.13 -9.97
N TYR A 788 59.82 14.30 -11.25
CA TYR A 788 58.86 14.69 -12.27
C TYR A 788 57.88 13.55 -12.61
N GLN A 789 58.34 12.30 -12.58
CA GLN A 789 57.50 11.13 -12.83
C GLN A 789 56.47 10.93 -11.71
N VAL A 790 56.90 10.96 -10.44
CA VAL A 790 56.00 10.87 -9.27
C VAL A 790 55.04 12.05 -9.26
N ARG A 791 55.51 13.26 -9.56
CA ARG A 791 54.67 14.46 -9.66
C ARG A 791 53.59 14.31 -10.73
N GLN A 792 53.93 13.81 -11.92
CA GLN A 792 52.98 13.60 -13.00
C GLN A 792 51.93 12.53 -12.64
N LEU A 793 52.34 11.44 -12.00
CA LEU A 793 51.44 10.41 -11.51
C LEU A 793 50.50 10.92 -10.42
N LEU A 794 51.01 11.77 -9.53
CA LEU A 794 50.22 12.41 -8.48
C LEU A 794 49.19 13.38 -9.07
N TYR A 795 49.59 14.23 -10.02
CA TYR A 795 48.65 15.15 -10.70
C TYR A 795 47.56 14.42 -11.49
N LYS A 796 47.85 13.24 -12.06
CA LYS A 796 46.85 12.41 -12.74
C LYS A 796 45.75 11.88 -11.82
N GLN A 797 45.94 11.91 -10.50
CA GLN A 797 44.93 11.48 -9.53
C GLN A 797 43.98 12.61 -9.13
N PHE A 798 44.28 13.86 -9.48
CA PHE A 798 43.42 15.01 -9.24
C PHE A 798 42.74 15.45 -10.54
N ALA A 799 41.47 15.81 -10.46
CA ALA A 799 40.86 16.63 -11.49
C ALA A 799 41.25 18.10 -11.21
N ILE A 800 41.95 18.71 -12.15
CA ILE A 800 42.35 20.12 -12.09
C ILE A 800 41.30 20.92 -12.86
N LEU A 801 40.56 21.77 -12.16
CA LEU A 801 39.47 22.61 -12.68
C LEU A 801 39.83 24.10 -12.65
#